data_AF-A0A7V5PYU8-F1
#
_entry.id   AF-A0A7V5PYU8-F1
#
_cell.length_a   1.000
_cell.length_b   1.000
_cell.length_c   1.000
_cell.angle_alpha   90.00
_cell.angle_beta   90.00
_cell.angle_gamma   90.00
#
_symmetry.space_group_name_H-M   'P 1'
#
loop_
_entity.id
_entity.type
_entity.pdbx_description
1 polymer ?
#
loop_
_entity_poly.entity_id
_entity_poly.type
_entity_poly.pdbx_seq_one_letter_code
_entity_poly.pdbx_strand_id
1 'polypeptide(L)'
;MYRSLRYRWRVHVTVLIGVAIATTVLSGALFVGDSVRGSLADLTFDRLGKIDDLITGRPFFRSDRVERFKRSSWFRSRYDQVSAGIVIAPTTVATTAARPRRQVGRVLLLATDDAFWAMRRDGTARPRRLPGDEEIIINQTLADELEVDVGDEVTVRLPSLPSIPLENPFGKRDESVSSLANLSVVEVLPSEGFGRFELFPRQQSPRVAFVSLQSLQRALGRADRINTVFLSRSESPSGGVVARSSSDWMKAFEFDLSDFGLQLEAVRIPTGSAEGNDRDRPSSIEYLSLWSDALLVPPEVDRVVGSALGSEATPLLTYLANEIRPDSMSSSGRIVPYSLVTAIDFGTAFPLEDVSGHAIPKLRAGQMVINSWLADEAGLQIGDRATLTYYDPESPHGQLREREATFEVVAVTPLARPKQPFFPNRRLRFDGPFGLANDPFLAPPVKGFTDQASIDRWDVPFPIDYRRIKPADETYWKWYGTTPKAFVSREEGVRMWGSRFGNTTSWRLSKDADARARTRELMEQLSAEAVGLSLQPIKSRQLAASAGTTPFDMLFLGLSFFVIVAALLLVWLLYRLGIERRLSHIGLLVSVGIPRRIISRWLLRESVLVGFAGAVVGVIGGVAYLHGVIWALTTVWVEAIASPFLSPHVRWTSVMVGVVLGWGAALATTYVGVRSAARCSPLELLRESAANRAGRRNVRARVWRLLAALAMVVVAVGLAWGAAQQSGMEQAGMFVGSGFLLLGATWFVAWDRLTRM
;
A
#
# COMPACT_ATOMS: atom_id res chain seq x y z
N MET A 1 47.52 8.97 43.39
CA MET A 1 46.85 8.33 42.23
C MET A 1 47.77 8.22 41.02
N TYR A 2 48.24 9.32 40.42
CA TYR A 2 49.08 9.30 39.21
C TYR A 2 50.38 8.48 39.34
N ARG A 3 51.08 8.59 40.49
CA ARG A 3 52.28 7.78 40.78
C ARG A 3 52.00 6.26 40.87
N SER A 4 50.80 5.87 41.30
CA SER A 4 50.38 4.46 41.38
C SER A 4 50.12 3.88 39.99
N LEU A 5 49.42 4.63 39.13
CA LEU A 5 49.17 4.29 37.72
C LEU A 5 50.47 4.07 36.95
N ARG A 6 51.46 4.97 37.11
CA ARG A 6 52.75 4.88 36.42
C ARG A 6 53.61 3.71 36.91
N TYR A 7 53.67 3.47 38.23
CA TYR A 7 54.48 2.39 38.79
C TYR A 7 53.97 1.00 38.39
N ARG A 8 52.64 0.84 38.23
CA ARG A 8 52.00 -0.46 37.95
C ARG A 8 51.32 -0.53 36.58
N TRP A 9 51.87 0.20 35.62
CA TRP A 9 51.28 0.38 34.30
C TRP A 9 50.96 -0.95 33.59
N ARG A 10 51.78 -2.00 33.76
CA ARG A 10 51.56 -3.32 33.14
C ARG A 10 50.20 -3.93 33.48
N VAL A 11 49.80 -3.92 34.76
CA VAL A 11 48.51 -4.48 35.21
C VAL A 11 47.35 -3.63 34.71
N HIS A 12 47.51 -2.31 34.75
CA HIS A 12 46.48 -1.39 34.25
C HIS A 12 46.31 -1.51 32.73
N VAL A 13 47.38 -1.73 31.97
CA VAL A 13 47.31 -1.98 30.52
C VAL A 13 46.59 -3.29 30.21
N THR A 14 46.84 -4.37 30.95
CA THR A 14 46.14 -5.64 30.69
C THR A 14 44.64 -5.53 30.98
N VAL A 15 44.26 -4.84 32.05
CA VAL A 15 42.84 -4.55 32.36
C VAL A 15 42.24 -3.64 31.29
N LEU A 16 42.96 -2.61 30.86
CA LEU A 16 42.54 -1.71 29.78
C LEU A 16 42.26 -2.51 28.49
N ILE A 17 43.17 -3.41 28.10
CA ILE A 17 42.99 -4.26 26.91
C ILE A 17 41.77 -5.16 27.06
N GLY A 18 41.59 -5.81 28.22
CA GLY A 18 40.41 -6.65 28.45
C GLY A 18 39.09 -5.87 28.35
N VAL A 19 39.05 -4.66 28.90
CA VAL A 19 37.89 -3.76 28.80
C VAL A 19 37.70 -3.27 27.37
N ALA A 20 38.79 -2.98 26.66
CA ALA A 20 38.75 -2.57 25.26
C ALA A 20 38.18 -3.68 24.37
N ILE A 21 38.59 -4.93 24.56
CA ILE A 21 38.03 -6.08 23.80
C ILE A 21 36.53 -6.24 24.10
N ALA A 22 36.14 -6.25 25.39
CA ALA A 22 34.73 -6.37 25.76
C ALA A 22 33.87 -5.25 25.14
N THR A 23 34.39 -4.02 25.17
CA THR A 23 33.69 -2.84 24.61
C THR A 23 33.70 -2.84 23.08
N THR A 24 34.76 -3.35 22.44
CA THR A 24 34.87 -3.53 20.98
C THR A 24 33.76 -4.44 20.48
N VAL A 25 33.59 -5.59 21.12
CA VAL A 25 32.57 -6.58 20.74
C VAL A 25 31.16 -6.01 20.95
N LEU A 26 30.93 -5.39 22.12
CA LEU A 26 29.65 -4.77 22.45
C LEU A 26 29.26 -3.65 21.47
N SER A 27 30.18 -2.73 21.20
CA SER A 27 29.94 -1.58 20.33
C SER A 27 29.89 -2.00 18.87
N GLY A 28 30.69 -2.99 18.46
CA GLY A 28 30.66 -3.58 17.13
C GLY A 28 29.28 -4.14 16.78
N ALA A 29 28.63 -4.87 17.70
CA ALA A 29 27.27 -5.36 17.50
C ALA A 29 26.25 -4.22 17.26
N LEU A 30 26.37 -3.11 17.99
CA LEU A 30 25.52 -1.92 17.81
C LEU A 30 25.79 -1.24 16.46
N PHE A 31 27.06 -1.09 16.07
CA PHE A 31 27.44 -0.44 14.82
C PHE A 31 27.05 -1.23 13.57
N VAL A 32 27.07 -2.57 13.64
CA VAL A 32 26.54 -3.41 12.56
C VAL A 32 25.04 -3.16 12.37
N GLY A 33 24.28 -3.08 13.47
CA GLY A 33 22.86 -2.71 13.43
C GLY A 33 22.61 -1.33 12.81
N ASP A 34 23.42 -0.34 13.18
CA ASP A 34 23.37 1.00 12.59
C ASP A 34 23.71 0.99 11.09
N SER A 35 24.71 0.21 10.68
CA SER A 35 25.15 0.08 9.29
C SER A 35 24.09 -0.55 8.41
N VAL A 36 23.43 -1.61 8.87
CA VAL A 36 22.33 -2.23 8.12
C VAL A 36 21.16 -1.25 7.97
N ARG A 37 20.72 -0.59 9.05
CA ARG A 37 19.63 0.40 9.00
C ARG A 37 19.98 1.61 8.14
N GLY A 38 21.21 2.12 8.26
CA GLY A 38 21.73 3.23 7.47
C GLY A 38 21.78 2.89 5.99
N SER A 39 22.33 1.71 5.65
CA SER A 39 22.41 1.23 4.27
C SER A 39 21.03 1.08 3.61
N LEU A 40 20.03 0.55 4.35
CA LEU A 40 18.64 0.47 3.87
C LEU A 40 17.97 1.84 3.70
N ALA A 41 18.35 2.82 4.52
CA ALA A 41 17.90 4.20 4.36
C ALA A 41 18.57 4.86 3.15
N ASP A 42 19.88 4.67 2.96
CA ASP A 42 20.63 5.15 1.80
C ASP A 42 20.07 4.59 0.50
N LEU A 43 19.72 3.30 0.45
CA LEU A 43 19.01 2.71 -0.68
C LEU A 43 17.69 3.41 -0.99
N THR A 44 16.96 3.85 0.04
CA THR A 44 15.71 4.59 -0.13
C THR A 44 15.95 5.99 -0.70
N PHE A 45 17.00 6.67 -0.22
CA PHE A 45 17.40 7.98 -0.75
C PHE A 45 17.92 7.89 -2.19
N ASP A 46 18.65 6.83 -2.51
CA ASP A 46 19.15 6.57 -3.86
C ASP A 46 17.99 6.33 -4.83
N ARG A 47 17.09 5.39 -4.51
CA ARG A 47 16.00 5.01 -5.43
C ARG A 47 14.93 6.05 -5.65
N LEU A 48 14.63 6.88 -4.64
CA LEU A 48 13.59 7.91 -4.72
C LEU A 48 14.15 9.29 -5.03
N GLY A 49 15.47 9.50 -4.89
CA GLY A 49 16.08 10.83 -5.02
C GLY A 49 15.38 11.87 -4.16
N LYS A 50 14.96 12.97 -4.78
CA LYS A 50 14.25 14.10 -4.17
C LYS A 50 12.73 13.89 -4.11
N ILE A 51 12.19 12.77 -4.61
CA ILE A 51 10.74 12.48 -4.57
C ILE A 51 10.32 12.08 -3.15
N ASP A 52 9.42 12.85 -2.54
CA ASP A 52 8.96 12.65 -1.16
C ASP A 52 7.56 12.06 -1.09
N ASP A 53 6.65 12.61 -1.90
CA ASP A 53 5.25 12.24 -1.97
C ASP A 53 4.84 11.92 -3.41
N LEU A 54 3.78 11.14 -3.53
CA LEU A 54 3.22 10.66 -4.80
C LEU A 54 1.69 10.85 -4.75
N ILE A 55 1.12 11.54 -5.73
CA ILE A 55 -0.32 11.48 -5.98
C ILE A 55 -0.54 10.37 -7.00
N THR A 56 -1.26 9.33 -6.64
CA THR A 56 -1.58 8.22 -7.55
C THR A 56 -2.95 7.65 -7.26
N GLY A 57 -3.56 7.04 -8.29
CA GLY A 57 -4.81 6.34 -8.14
C GLY A 57 -5.17 5.49 -9.35
N ARG A 58 -6.37 4.91 -9.29
CA ARG A 58 -6.97 4.18 -10.40
C ARG A 58 -7.35 5.09 -11.59
N PRO A 59 -7.95 6.28 -11.39
CA PRO A 59 -8.39 7.09 -12.52
C PRO A 59 -7.22 7.75 -13.23
N PHE A 60 -7.37 7.90 -14.54
CA PHE A 60 -6.50 8.70 -15.39
C PHE A 60 -7.07 10.12 -15.50
N PHE A 61 -6.29 11.11 -15.09
CA PHE A 61 -6.68 12.51 -15.06
C PHE A 61 -5.83 13.35 -16.01
N ARG A 62 -6.31 14.55 -16.33
CA ARG A 62 -5.70 15.46 -17.30
C ARG A 62 -4.31 15.95 -16.87
N SER A 63 -3.35 15.90 -17.78
CA SER A 63 -1.95 16.31 -17.55
C SER A 63 -1.77 17.84 -17.50
N ASP A 64 -2.60 18.62 -18.21
CA ASP A 64 -2.54 20.09 -18.25
C ASP A 64 -2.79 20.75 -16.89
N ARG A 65 -3.44 20.03 -15.97
CA ARG A 65 -3.70 20.48 -14.60
C ARG A 65 -2.44 20.58 -13.75
N VAL A 66 -1.40 19.81 -14.06
CA VAL A 66 -0.14 19.80 -13.29
C VAL A 66 0.51 21.19 -13.27
N GLU A 67 0.48 21.92 -14.39
CA GLU A 67 1.01 23.29 -14.47
C GLU A 67 0.21 24.29 -13.65
N ARG A 68 -1.11 24.10 -13.52
CA ARG A 68 -1.95 24.93 -12.65
C ARG A 68 -1.70 24.61 -11.18
N PHE A 69 -1.62 23.32 -10.86
CA PHE A 69 -1.32 22.83 -9.52
C PHE A 69 0.01 23.39 -9.00
N LYS A 70 1.05 23.43 -9.85
CA LYS A 70 2.35 24.06 -9.56
C LYS A 70 2.26 25.55 -9.18
N ARG A 71 1.26 26.26 -9.70
CA ARG A 71 1.04 27.69 -9.41
C ARG A 71 0.20 27.93 -8.15
N SER A 72 -0.46 26.89 -7.62
CA SER A 72 -1.31 27.00 -6.44
C SER A 72 -0.51 27.39 -5.19
N SER A 73 -1.15 28.13 -4.28
CA SER A 73 -0.57 28.47 -2.98
C SER A 73 -0.29 27.23 -2.12
N TRP A 74 -1.17 26.22 -2.23
CA TRP A 74 -1.04 24.96 -1.51
C TRP A 74 0.24 24.20 -1.90
N PHE A 75 0.56 24.14 -3.20
CA PHE A 75 1.77 23.50 -3.70
C PHE A 75 3.01 24.27 -3.26
N ARG A 76 3.07 25.59 -3.54
CA ARG A 76 4.25 26.43 -3.26
C ARG A 76 4.61 26.52 -1.79
N SER A 77 3.67 26.28 -0.87
CA SER A 77 3.96 26.28 0.56
C SER A 77 4.52 24.94 1.07
N ARG A 78 4.63 23.91 0.23
CA ARG A 78 4.96 22.52 0.63
C ARG A 78 5.99 21.84 -0.28
N TYR A 79 5.99 22.18 -1.56
CA TYR A 79 6.74 21.49 -2.60
C TYR A 79 7.43 22.48 -3.54
N ASP A 80 8.58 22.07 -4.04
CA ASP A 80 9.39 22.87 -4.99
C ASP A 80 9.31 22.32 -6.41
N GLN A 81 9.24 20.99 -6.55
CA GLN A 81 9.24 20.32 -7.84
C GLN A 81 8.05 19.39 -7.98
N VAL A 82 7.54 19.32 -9.20
CA VAL A 82 6.45 18.45 -9.62
C VAL A 82 6.76 17.85 -10.99
N SER A 83 6.37 16.60 -11.18
CA SER A 83 6.50 15.88 -12.45
C SER A 83 5.27 15.04 -12.71
N ALA A 84 4.84 15.02 -13.96
CA ALA A 84 3.72 14.21 -14.44
C ALA A 84 4.23 12.87 -14.98
N GLY A 85 3.47 11.81 -14.76
CA GLY A 85 3.79 10.53 -15.40
C GLY A 85 2.69 9.50 -15.34
N ILE A 86 2.92 8.43 -16.10
CA ILE A 86 2.13 7.20 -16.02
C ILE A 86 3.00 6.15 -15.36
N VAL A 87 2.46 5.51 -14.32
CA VAL A 87 3.10 4.38 -13.64
C VAL A 87 2.17 3.18 -13.72
N ILE A 88 2.67 2.08 -14.28
CA ILE A 88 1.93 0.83 -14.41
C ILE A 88 2.77 -0.31 -13.83
N ALA A 89 2.19 -1.02 -12.87
CA ALA A 89 2.78 -2.22 -12.31
C ALA A 89 1.69 -3.21 -11.85
N PRO A 90 1.88 -4.53 -12.06
CA PRO A 90 2.98 -5.16 -12.81
C PRO A 90 2.75 -5.15 -14.32
N THR A 91 3.82 -5.02 -15.11
CA THR A 91 3.82 -5.28 -16.57
C THR A 91 4.73 -6.46 -16.90
N THR A 92 4.69 -6.91 -18.16
CA THR A 92 5.57 -7.98 -18.65
C THR A 92 6.31 -7.50 -19.90
N VAL A 93 7.62 -7.72 -19.94
CA VAL A 93 8.47 -7.42 -21.10
C VAL A 93 8.97 -8.72 -21.68
N ALA A 94 8.93 -8.84 -23.01
CA ALA A 94 9.42 -10.02 -23.72
C ALA A 94 10.28 -9.63 -24.93
N THR A 95 11.29 -10.42 -25.26
CA THR A 95 12.06 -10.27 -26.49
C THR A 95 11.17 -10.51 -27.72
N THR A 96 11.37 -9.72 -28.78
CA THR A 96 10.57 -9.81 -30.02
C THR A 96 11.14 -10.85 -30.98
N ALA A 97 12.46 -10.85 -31.20
CA ALA A 97 13.12 -11.66 -32.24
C ALA A 97 14.04 -12.79 -31.72
N ALA A 98 14.33 -12.85 -30.42
CA ALA A 98 15.26 -13.83 -29.86
C ALA A 98 14.68 -15.26 -29.78
N ARG A 99 15.49 -16.28 -30.09
CA ARG A 99 15.21 -17.70 -29.82
C ARG A 99 16.25 -18.23 -28.83
N PRO A 100 15.89 -18.67 -27.61
CA PRO A 100 14.53 -18.75 -27.06
C PRO A 100 13.94 -17.38 -26.71
N ARG A 101 12.61 -17.23 -26.88
CA ARG A 101 11.90 -16.03 -26.47
C ARG A 101 11.92 -15.92 -24.95
N ARG A 102 12.63 -14.91 -24.44
CA ARG A 102 12.68 -14.59 -23.01
C ARG A 102 11.57 -13.61 -22.63
N GLN A 103 10.95 -13.86 -21.48
CA GLN A 103 9.87 -13.03 -20.95
C GLN A 103 10.08 -12.83 -19.46
N VAL A 104 10.08 -11.57 -19.04
CA VAL A 104 10.24 -11.16 -17.65
C VAL A 104 8.98 -10.43 -17.19
N GLY A 105 8.32 -10.97 -16.18
CA GLY A 105 7.16 -10.36 -15.53
C GLY A 105 7.53 -9.42 -14.38
N ARG A 106 6.52 -8.76 -13.81
CA ARG A 106 6.64 -7.85 -12.65
C ARG A 106 7.57 -6.65 -12.90
N VAL A 107 7.55 -6.15 -14.13
CA VAL A 107 8.28 -4.95 -14.52
C VAL A 107 7.47 -3.71 -14.15
N LEU A 108 8.13 -2.73 -13.53
CA LEU A 108 7.60 -1.40 -13.28
C LEU A 108 7.80 -0.57 -14.56
N LEU A 109 6.70 -0.26 -15.24
CA LEU A 109 6.73 0.58 -16.43
C LEU A 109 6.43 2.03 -16.03
N LEU A 110 7.33 2.93 -16.39
CA LEU A 110 7.19 4.37 -16.19
C LEU A 110 7.18 5.08 -17.54
N ALA A 111 6.32 6.09 -17.66
CA ALA A 111 6.44 7.09 -18.71
C ALA A 111 6.40 8.46 -18.04
N THR A 112 7.50 9.19 -18.14
CA THR A 112 7.75 10.41 -17.36
C THR A 112 8.29 11.54 -18.22
N ASP A 113 8.22 12.75 -17.69
CA ASP A 113 8.79 13.95 -18.30
C ASP A 113 10.25 14.21 -17.85
N ASP A 114 10.87 15.25 -18.41
CA ASP A 114 12.21 15.68 -17.99
C ASP A 114 12.27 16.16 -16.53
N ALA A 115 11.15 16.67 -15.99
CA ALA A 115 11.07 17.14 -14.62
C ALA A 115 11.23 16.00 -13.61
N PHE A 116 10.80 14.78 -13.96
CA PHE A 116 11.05 13.57 -13.17
C PHE A 116 12.56 13.40 -12.94
N TRP A 117 13.34 13.45 -14.01
CA TRP A 117 14.79 13.24 -13.96
C TRP A 117 15.55 14.36 -13.24
N ALA A 118 14.97 15.55 -13.12
CA ALA A 118 15.52 16.63 -12.29
C ALA A 118 15.41 16.35 -10.78
N MET A 119 14.48 15.47 -10.37
CA MET A 119 14.31 15.04 -8.99
C MET A 119 15.28 13.92 -8.58
N ARG A 120 16.20 13.49 -9.46
CA ARG A 120 17.20 12.49 -9.08
C ARG A 120 18.13 13.01 -7.98
N ARG A 121 18.78 12.09 -7.27
CA ARG A 121 19.89 12.44 -6.38
C ARG A 121 21.08 12.94 -7.22
N ASP A 122 21.75 13.98 -6.77
CA ASP A 122 22.91 14.51 -7.48
C ASP A 122 24.01 13.44 -7.55
N GLY A 123 24.63 13.28 -8.73
CA GLY A 123 25.66 12.26 -8.97
C GLY A 123 25.17 10.90 -9.46
N THR A 124 23.86 10.62 -9.48
CA THR A 124 23.33 9.37 -10.06
C THR A 124 23.13 9.44 -11.58
N ALA A 125 23.08 8.28 -12.25
CA ALA A 125 22.85 8.20 -13.69
C ALA A 125 21.55 8.90 -14.14
N ARG A 126 21.63 9.61 -15.27
CA ARG A 126 20.50 10.16 -16.04
C ARG A 126 20.62 9.59 -17.46
N PRO A 127 19.51 9.18 -18.11
CA PRO A 127 19.56 8.77 -19.50
C PRO A 127 20.09 9.92 -20.38
N ARG A 128 20.84 9.58 -21.43
CA ARG A 128 21.42 10.54 -22.37
C ARG A 128 20.34 11.32 -23.11
N ARG A 129 19.23 10.65 -23.40
CA ARG A 129 17.99 11.20 -23.97
C ARG A 129 16.80 10.44 -23.43
N LEU A 130 15.63 11.06 -23.42
CA LEU A 130 14.38 10.36 -23.14
C LEU A 130 14.00 9.44 -24.32
N PRO A 131 13.32 8.30 -24.05
CA PRO A 131 12.90 7.39 -25.11
C PRO A 131 11.87 8.06 -26.02
N GLY A 132 12.09 7.92 -27.34
CA GLY A 132 11.11 8.27 -28.36
C GLY A 132 9.95 7.26 -28.47
N ASP A 133 9.20 7.36 -29.57
CA ASP A 133 7.90 6.70 -29.68
C ASP A 133 7.93 5.18 -29.79
N GLU A 134 9.03 4.63 -30.32
CA GLU A 134 9.28 3.21 -30.52
C GLU A 134 10.54 2.77 -29.77
N GLU A 135 10.88 3.50 -28.70
CA GLU A 135 12.10 3.31 -27.94
C GLU A 135 11.78 2.97 -26.48
N ILE A 136 12.69 2.25 -25.84
CA ILE A 136 12.59 1.89 -24.43
C ILE A 136 13.96 2.00 -23.76
N ILE A 137 13.96 2.47 -22.54
CA ILE A 137 15.12 2.43 -21.65
C ILE A 137 14.81 1.43 -20.55
N ILE A 138 15.71 0.50 -20.30
CA ILE A 138 15.54 -0.51 -19.24
C ILE A 138 16.68 -0.38 -18.24
N ASN A 139 16.48 -0.87 -17.02
CA ASN A 139 17.59 -0.96 -16.07
C ASN A 139 18.40 -2.25 -16.26
N GLN A 140 19.63 -2.27 -15.73
CA GLN A 140 20.55 -3.39 -15.85
C GLN A 140 19.93 -4.71 -15.39
N THR A 141 19.18 -4.70 -14.29
CA THR A 141 18.49 -5.90 -13.76
C THR A 141 17.55 -6.52 -14.79
N LEU A 142 16.79 -5.69 -15.52
CA LEU A 142 15.87 -6.17 -16.55
C LEU A 142 16.62 -6.61 -17.82
N ALA A 143 17.70 -5.92 -18.19
CA ALA A 143 18.56 -6.29 -19.31
C ALA A 143 19.23 -7.65 -19.10
N ASP A 144 19.81 -7.88 -17.92
CA ASP A 144 20.48 -9.13 -17.56
C ASP A 144 19.51 -10.32 -17.55
N GLU A 145 18.30 -10.16 -17.02
CA GLU A 145 17.29 -11.23 -16.99
C GLU A 145 16.72 -11.53 -18.40
N LEU A 146 16.56 -10.51 -19.24
CA LEU A 146 16.11 -10.67 -20.62
C LEU A 146 17.23 -11.13 -21.56
N GLU A 147 18.50 -11.01 -21.16
CA GLU A 147 19.69 -11.15 -22.02
C GLU A 147 19.57 -10.29 -23.28
N VAL A 148 19.39 -8.98 -23.10
CA VAL A 148 19.29 -8.00 -24.19
C VAL A 148 20.29 -6.86 -24.01
N ASP A 149 20.80 -6.36 -25.13
CA ASP A 149 21.71 -5.23 -25.22
C ASP A 149 21.05 -4.01 -25.88
N VAL A 150 21.76 -2.88 -25.89
CA VAL A 150 21.33 -1.68 -26.62
C VAL A 150 21.25 -2.01 -28.12
N GLY A 151 20.08 -1.76 -28.72
CA GLY A 151 19.75 -2.07 -30.11
C GLY A 151 18.77 -3.23 -30.28
N ASP A 152 18.55 -4.05 -29.25
CA ASP A 152 17.59 -5.16 -29.33
C ASP A 152 16.13 -4.69 -29.25
N GLU A 153 15.23 -5.50 -29.81
CA GLU A 153 13.80 -5.23 -29.78
C GLU A 153 13.06 -6.03 -28.71
N VAL A 154 12.24 -5.32 -27.95
CA VAL A 154 11.37 -5.89 -26.93
C VAL A 154 9.92 -5.44 -27.11
N THR A 155 9.01 -6.25 -26.59
CA THR A 155 7.57 -5.97 -26.54
C THR A 155 7.14 -5.86 -25.08
N VAL A 156 6.48 -4.75 -24.73
CA VAL A 156 5.89 -4.53 -23.42
C VAL A 156 4.41 -4.88 -23.49
N ARG A 157 3.97 -5.83 -22.66
CA ARG A 157 2.57 -6.20 -22.46
C ARG A 157 2.01 -5.44 -21.26
N LEU A 158 0.97 -4.65 -21.51
CA LEU A 158 0.27 -3.85 -20.51
C LEU A 158 -0.93 -4.65 -19.98
N PRO A 159 -1.26 -4.52 -18.68
CA PRO A 159 -2.51 -5.02 -18.16
C PRO A 159 -3.69 -4.29 -18.81
N SER A 160 -4.78 -5.00 -19.08
CA SER A 160 -6.05 -4.37 -19.45
C SER A 160 -6.54 -3.50 -18.28
N LEU A 161 -6.84 -2.22 -18.56
CA LEU A 161 -7.40 -1.27 -17.60
C LEU A 161 -8.81 -0.87 -18.07
N PRO A 162 -9.79 -1.82 -18.06
CA PRO A 162 -11.11 -1.55 -18.58
C PRO A 162 -11.84 -0.56 -17.66
N SER A 163 -12.65 0.32 -18.26
CA SER A 163 -13.51 1.24 -17.51
C SER A 163 -14.56 0.47 -16.71
N ILE A 164 -15.12 -0.59 -17.30
CA ILE A 164 -16.11 -1.48 -16.68
C ILE A 164 -15.38 -2.69 -16.07
N PRO A 165 -15.63 -3.07 -14.80
CA PRO A 165 -15.01 -4.23 -14.17
C PRO A 165 -15.20 -5.54 -14.96
N LEU A 166 -14.16 -6.38 -15.04
CA LEU A 166 -14.16 -7.66 -15.79
C LEU A 166 -15.19 -8.69 -15.31
N GLU A 167 -15.65 -8.56 -14.07
CA GLU A 167 -16.67 -9.41 -13.47
C GLU A 167 -18.09 -8.93 -13.76
N ASN A 168 -18.27 -7.69 -14.24
CA ASN A 168 -19.56 -7.24 -14.73
C ASN A 168 -19.84 -7.91 -16.10
N PRO A 169 -21.09 -8.29 -16.42
CA PRO A 169 -21.43 -8.86 -17.72
C PRO A 169 -21.04 -8.00 -18.92
N PHE A 170 -21.03 -6.67 -18.81
CA PHE A 170 -20.55 -5.75 -19.86
C PHE A 170 -19.03 -5.53 -19.85
N GLY A 171 -18.28 -6.17 -18.95
CA GLY A 171 -16.82 -6.10 -18.88
C GLY A 171 -16.15 -6.96 -19.96
N LYS A 172 -15.49 -6.32 -20.93
CA LYS A 172 -14.79 -7.01 -22.02
C LYS A 172 -13.55 -7.76 -21.52
N ARG A 173 -13.50 -9.07 -21.75
CA ARG A 173 -12.35 -9.93 -21.37
C ARG A 173 -11.33 -10.12 -22.48
N ASP A 174 -11.75 -9.97 -23.74
CA ASP A 174 -10.90 -10.19 -24.91
C ASP A 174 -10.01 -8.99 -25.25
N GLU A 175 -10.27 -7.80 -24.68
CA GLU A 175 -9.36 -6.62 -24.71
C GLU A 175 -8.17 -6.80 -23.73
N SER A 176 -7.62 -8.01 -23.65
CA SER A 176 -6.86 -8.47 -22.48
C SER A 176 -5.41 -8.02 -22.40
N VAL A 177 -4.79 -7.51 -23.47
CA VAL A 177 -3.41 -7.01 -23.45
C VAL A 177 -3.22 -5.96 -24.53
N SER A 178 -3.14 -4.67 -24.16
CA SER A 178 -2.49 -3.70 -25.05
C SER A 178 -0.99 -3.92 -25.00
N SER A 179 -0.33 -3.89 -26.14
CA SER A 179 1.11 -4.10 -26.23
C SER A 179 1.79 -2.96 -26.96
N LEU A 180 2.90 -2.49 -26.40
CA LEU A 180 3.88 -1.70 -27.13
C LEU A 180 4.85 -2.70 -27.77
N ALA A 181 4.63 -3.01 -29.05
CA ALA A 181 5.45 -3.94 -29.80
C ALA A 181 6.67 -3.24 -30.42
N ASN A 182 7.72 -4.01 -30.69
CA ASN A 182 8.91 -3.60 -31.44
C ASN A 182 9.61 -2.35 -30.86
N LEU A 183 9.68 -2.23 -29.52
CA LEU A 183 10.42 -1.15 -28.89
C LEU A 183 11.93 -1.46 -28.94
N SER A 184 12.71 -0.56 -29.53
CA SER A 184 14.17 -0.64 -29.55
C SER A 184 14.75 -0.22 -28.20
N VAL A 185 15.61 -1.04 -27.60
CA VAL A 185 16.36 -0.68 -26.39
C VAL A 185 17.40 0.36 -26.74
N VAL A 186 17.25 1.60 -26.28
CA VAL A 186 18.17 2.70 -26.63
C VAL A 186 19.23 2.97 -25.57
N GLU A 187 18.97 2.58 -24.33
CA GLU A 187 19.90 2.73 -23.22
C GLU A 187 19.57 1.71 -22.12
N VAL A 188 20.62 1.17 -21.49
CA VAL A 188 20.51 0.37 -20.27
C VAL A 188 21.03 1.19 -19.10
N LEU A 189 20.15 1.55 -18.17
CA LEU A 189 20.51 2.32 -17.00
C LEU A 189 21.17 1.42 -15.94
N PRO A 190 22.23 1.90 -15.28
CA PRO A 190 22.82 1.15 -14.19
C PRO A 190 21.80 0.97 -13.05
N SER A 191 21.94 -0.11 -12.30
CA SER A 191 21.14 -0.36 -11.10
C SER A 191 21.58 0.57 -9.97
N GLU A 192 21.35 1.88 -10.11
CA GLU A 192 21.56 2.97 -9.12
C GLU A 192 20.56 4.11 -9.40
N GLY A 193 20.33 5.00 -8.43
CA GLY A 193 19.41 6.12 -8.61
C GLY A 193 18.03 5.67 -9.07
N PHE A 194 17.49 6.33 -10.11
CA PHE A 194 16.19 5.94 -10.70
C PHE A 194 16.22 4.63 -11.49
N GLY A 195 17.38 4.07 -11.82
CA GLY A 195 17.48 2.68 -12.27
C GLY A 195 17.06 1.66 -11.21
N ARG A 196 16.95 2.09 -9.94
CA ARG A 196 16.37 1.33 -8.82
C ARG A 196 15.01 1.87 -8.35
N PHE A 197 14.36 2.73 -9.13
CA PHE A 197 13.10 3.35 -8.69
C PHE A 197 12.05 2.28 -8.34
N GLU A 198 11.44 2.41 -7.16
CA GLU A 198 10.43 1.46 -6.70
C GLU A 198 9.40 2.15 -5.79
N LEU A 199 8.13 1.80 -5.98
CA LEU A 199 7.03 2.32 -5.16
C LEU A 199 6.96 1.68 -3.77
N PHE A 200 7.44 0.44 -3.65
CA PHE A 200 7.37 -0.36 -2.42
C PHE A 200 8.77 -0.65 -1.87
N PRO A 201 8.94 -0.77 -0.54
CA PRO A 201 10.24 -1.05 0.04
C PRO A 201 10.58 -2.55 -0.10
N ARG A 202 11.16 -2.95 -1.24
CA ARG A 202 11.74 -4.29 -1.40
C ARG A 202 13.27 -4.25 -1.36
N GLN A 203 13.88 -5.39 -1.03
CA GLN A 203 15.33 -5.56 -0.96
C GLN A 203 15.94 -6.08 -2.28
N GLN A 204 15.11 -6.68 -3.14
CA GLN A 204 15.53 -7.13 -4.46
C GLN A 204 15.64 -5.93 -5.41
N SER A 205 16.62 -5.94 -6.30
CA SER A 205 16.71 -4.95 -7.37
C SER A 205 15.42 -4.96 -8.20
N PRO A 206 14.73 -3.83 -8.36
CA PRO A 206 13.49 -3.79 -9.13
C PRO A 206 13.80 -3.93 -10.62
N ARG A 207 12.79 -4.35 -11.38
CA ARG A 207 12.83 -4.38 -12.85
C ARG A 207 12.12 -3.14 -13.34
N VAL A 208 12.83 -2.25 -14.01
CA VAL A 208 12.32 -0.92 -14.37
C VAL A 208 12.47 -0.71 -15.87
N ALA A 209 11.41 -0.22 -16.49
CA ALA A 209 11.37 0.16 -17.89
C ALA A 209 10.77 1.56 -18.03
N PHE A 210 11.38 2.38 -18.89
CA PHE A 210 10.93 3.73 -19.22
C PHE A 210 10.58 3.79 -20.71
N VAL A 211 9.40 4.31 -21.01
CA VAL A 211 8.90 4.54 -22.38
C VAL A 211 8.42 5.98 -22.51
N SER A 212 8.18 6.44 -23.74
CA SER A 212 7.63 7.78 -23.94
C SER A 212 6.21 7.90 -23.38
N LEU A 213 5.89 9.07 -22.82
CA LEU A 213 4.55 9.38 -22.33
C LEU A 213 3.50 9.29 -23.46
N GLN A 214 3.84 9.79 -24.65
CA GLN A 214 2.95 9.81 -25.79
C GLN A 214 2.64 8.40 -26.33
N SER A 215 3.64 7.51 -26.39
CA SER A 215 3.45 6.12 -26.84
C SER A 215 2.56 5.35 -25.87
N LEU A 216 2.81 5.50 -24.57
CA LEU A 216 2.01 4.82 -23.55
C LEU A 216 0.58 5.36 -23.52
N GLN A 217 0.37 6.67 -23.65
CA GLN A 217 -0.96 7.27 -23.78
C GLN A 217 -1.72 6.74 -25.01
N ARG A 218 -1.05 6.63 -26.17
CA ARG A 218 -1.63 6.07 -27.39
C ARG A 218 -1.99 4.59 -27.24
N ALA A 219 -1.09 3.78 -26.68
CA ALA A 219 -1.32 2.36 -26.44
C ALA A 219 -2.45 2.09 -25.44
N LEU A 220 -2.70 3.01 -24.50
CA LEU A 220 -3.82 2.95 -23.56
C LEU A 220 -5.11 3.58 -24.12
N GLY A 221 -5.06 4.26 -25.27
CA GLY A 221 -6.19 5.03 -25.79
C GLY A 221 -6.59 6.23 -24.91
N ARG A 222 -5.64 6.81 -24.18
CA ARG A 222 -5.84 7.90 -23.21
C ARG A 222 -4.91 9.08 -23.49
N ALA A 223 -5.20 9.84 -24.55
CA ALA A 223 -4.44 11.05 -24.89
C ALA A 223 -4.50 12.10 -23.77
N ASP A 224 -3.37 12.76 -23.50
CA ASP A 224 -3.21 13.84 -22.51
C ASP A 224 -3.57 13.49 -21.05
N ARG A 225 -3.72 12.20 -20.74
CA ARG A 225 -4.03 11.72 -19.39
C ARG A 225 -2.82 11.08 -18.72
N ILE A 226 -2.77 11.19 -17.39
CA ILE A 226 -1.76 10.61 -16.50
C ILE A 226 -2.47 9.96 -15.30
N ASN A 227 -1.78 9.10 -14.56
CA ASN A 227 -2.32 8.51 -13.32
C ASN A 227 -1.47 8.82 -12.08
N THR A 228 -0.32 9.46 -12.28
CA THR A 228 0.67 9.67 -11.22
C THR A 228 1.32 11.05 -11.33
N VAL A 229 1.48 11.71 -10.18
CA VAL A 229 2.23 12.96 -10.04
C VAL A 229 3.27 12.78 -8.93
N PHE A 230 4.53 13.05 -9.26
CA PHE A 230 5.66 12.97 -8.34
C PHE A 230 5.92 14.35 -7.73
N LEU A 231 6.15 14.38 -6.42
CA LEU A 231 6.31 15.62 -5.66
C LEU A 231 7.60 15.60 -4.83
N SER A 232 8.35 16.71 -4.90
CA SER A 232 9.55 16.95 -4.09
C SER A 232 9.30 18.11 -3.14
N ARG A 233 9.54 17.90 -1.84
CA ARG A 233 9.33 18.91 -0.81
C ARG A 233 10.50 19.91 -0.78
N SER A 234 10.16 21.17 -0.51
CA SER A 234 11.14 22.14 -0.03
C SER A 234 11.69 21.65 1.31
N GLU A 235 13.00 21.83 1.55
CA GLU A 235 13.67 21.36 2.78
C GLU A 235 12.84 21.62 4.05
N SER A 236 12.42 20.51 4.66
CA SER A 236 11.69 20.30 5.91
C SER A 236 11.06 21.53 6.60
N PRO A 237 9.71 21.65 6.65
CA PRO A 237 9.08 22.21 7.83
C PRO A 237 9.40 21.27 8.99
N SER A 238 10.20 21.74 9.93
CA SER A 238 10.40 21.12 11.24
C SER A 238 9.06 21.06 11.96
N GLY A 239 8.37 19.93 11.84
CA GLY A 239 7.24 19.59 12.70
C GLY A 239 5.99 19.11 11.96
N GLY A 240 5.61 17.88 12.26
CA GLY A 240 4.25 17.39 12.09
C GLY A 240 3.98 16.65 10.79
N VAL A 241 3.42 15.46 10.94
CA VAL A 241 2.57 14.84 9.93
C VAL A 241 1.47 15.87 9.64
N VAL A 242 1.60 16.65 8.57
CA VAL A 242 0.55 17.57 8.13
C VAL A 242 -0.70 16.72 7.98
N ALA A 243 -1.73 17.02 8.78
CA ALA A 243 -3.04 16.42 8.68
C ALA A 243 -3.49 16.60 7.23
N ARG A 244 -3.43 15.51 6.46
CA ARG A 244 -3.73 15.48 5.04
C ARG A 244 -5.24 15.47 4.90
N SER A 245 -5.87 16.63 5.06
CA SER A 245 -7.24 16.78 4.58
C SER A 245 -7.19 16.49 3.07
N SER A 246 -7.79 15.38 2.64
CA SER A 246 -7.73 14.94 1.25
C SER A 246 -8.39 15.94 0.30
N SER A 247 -9.24 16.83 0.82
CA SER A 247 -9.92 17.87 0.06
C SER A 247 -9.03 19.06 -0.34
N ASP A 248 -8.03 19.45 0.45
CA ASP A 248 -7.29 20.70 0.19
C ASP A 248 -6.41 20.62 -1.07
N TRP A 249 -5.72 19.49 -1.25
CA TRP A 249 -4.86 19.31 -2.41
C TRP A 249 -5.66 18.98 -3.67
N MET A 250 -6.81 18.30 -3.54
CA MET A 250 -7.74 18.11 -4.65
C MET A 250 -8.29 19.43 -5.16
N LYS A 251 -8.66 20.35 -4.25
CA LYS A 251 -9.08 21.72 -4.60
C LYS A 251 -7.97 22.48 -5.31
N ALA A 252 -6.73 22.38 -4.82
CA ALA A 252 -5.57 23.02 -5.45
C ALA A 252 -5.26 22.46 -6.85
N PHE A 253 -5.56 21.18 -7.11
CA PHE A 253 -5.37 20.54 -8.41
C PHE A 253 -6.50 20.89 -9.41
N GLU A 254 -7.65 21.37 -8.91
CA GLU A 254 -8.84 21.70 -9.71
C GLU A 254 -9.34 20.52 -10.58
N PHE A 255 -9.47 19.34 -9.97
CA PHE A 255 -10.07 18.18 -10.65
C PHE A 255 -11.50 18.46 -11.09
N ASP A 256 -11.89 17.81 -12.18
CA ASP A 256 -13.27 17.76 -12.66
C ASP A 256 -13.86 16.36 -12.46
N LEU A 257 -15.19 16.23 -12.44
CA LEU A 257 -15.88 14.93 -12.36
C LEU A 257 -15.42 13.99 -13.48
N SER A 258 -15.18 14.54 -14.67
CA SER A 258 -14.72 13.79 -15.84
C SER A 258 -13.32 13.18 -15.68
N ASP A 259 -12.50 13.68 -14.74
CA ASP A 259 -11.20 13.07 -14.40
C ASP A 259 -11.37 11.75 -13.61
N PHE A 260 -12.54 11.53 -13.02
CA PHE A 260 -12.86 10.31 -12.26
C PHE A 260 -13.77 9.35 -13.03
N GLY A 261 -14.02 9.61 -14.31
CA GLY A 261 -14.98 8.86 -15.12
C GLY A 261 -16.44 9.14 -14.73
N LEU A 262 -16.71 10.27 -14.06
CA LEU A 262 -18.06 10.73 -13.73
C LEU A 262 -18.47 11.83 -14.71
N GLN A 263 -19.69 11.77 -15.23
CA GLN A 263 -20.22 12.73 -16.18
C GLN A 263 -21.50 13.35 -15.62
N LEU A 264 -21.66 14.67 -15.80
CA LEU A 264 -22.85 15.40 -15.39
C LEU A 264 -23.39 16.19 -16.60
N GLU A 265 -24.57 15.82 -17.09
CA GLU A 265 -25.21 16.47 -18.25
C GLU A 265 -26.61 16.97 -17.94
N ALA A 266 -26.96 18.15 -18.47
CA ALA A 266 -28.31 18.67 -18.41
C ALA A 266 -29.21 18.01 -19.46
N VAL A 267 -30.28 17.37 -19.00
CA VAL A 267 -31.30 16.76 -19.83
C VAL A 267 -32.58 17.58 -19.75
N ARG A 268 -33.20 17.78 -20.92
CA ARG A 268 -34.48 18.49 -21.06
C ARG A 268 -35.40 17.63 -21.91
N ILE A 269 -36.50 17.24 -21.31
CA ILE A 269 -37.56 16.42 -21.90
C ILE A 269 -38.78 17.34 -22.06
N PRO A 270 -39.12 17.79 -23.27
CA PRO A 270 -40.34 18.56 -23.48
C PRO A 270 -41.57 17.73 -23.11
N THR A 271 -42.34 18.20 -22.14
CA THR A 271 -43.67 17.68 -21.82
C THR A 271 -44.64 18.51 -22.64
N GLY A 272 -45.29 17.88 -23.61
CA GLY A 272 -46.08 18.56 -24.63
C GLY A 272 -47.10 19.53 -24.06
N SER A 273 -47.40 20.57 -24.84
CA SER A 273 -48.25 21.69 -24.44
C SER A 273 -49.65 21.24 -24.03
N ALA A 274 -50.11 21.79 -22.91
CA ALA A 274 -51.48 21.68 -22.41
C ALA A 274 -52.49 22.28 -23.41
N GLU A 275 -52.95 21.50 -24.38
CA GLU A 275 -54.27 21.71 -24.98
C GLU A 275 -55.33 21.14 -24.03
N GLY A 276 -55.58 21.89 -22.96
CA GLY A 276 -56.55 21.55 -21.91
C GLY A 276 -56.19 22.31 -20.64
N ASN A 277 -57.21 22.78 -19.92
CA ASN A 277 -57.21 23.73 -18.79
C ASN A 277 -56.21 23.57 -17.62
N ASP A 278 -55.21 22.71 -17.69
CA ASP A 278 -54.23 22.45 -16.64
C ASP A 278 -53.01 23.39 -16.75
N ARG A 279 -53.18 24.64 -16.31
CA ARG A 279 -52.16 25.71 -16.37
C ARG A 279 -50.94 25.48 -15.47
N ASP A 280 -50.95 24.47 -14.61
CA ASP A 280 -49.88 24.19 -13.64
C ASP A 280 -48.86 23.13 -14.12
N ARG A 281 -49.05 22.51 -15.29
CA ARG A 281 -48.07 21.53 -15.80
C ARG A 281 -46.86 22.21 -16.47
N PRO A 282 -45.62 21.90 -16.06
CA PRO A 282 -44.43 22.41 -16.72
C PRO A 282 -44.35 21.90 -18.17
N SER A 283 -43.85 22.75 -19.07
CA SER A 283 -43.67 22.46 -20.51
C SER A 283 -42.42 21.63 -20.83
N SER A 284 -41.58 21.37 -19.83
CA SER A 284 -40.50 20.38 -19.92
C SER A 284 -40.07 19.88 -18.55
N ILE A 285 -39.77 18.59 -18.44
CA ILE A 285 -39.02 18.02 -17.32
C ILE A 285 -37.54 18.30 -17.59
N GLU A 286 -36.89 18.97 -16.64
CA GLU A 286 -35.48 19.30 -16.72
C GLU A 286 -34.75 18.77 -15.50
N TYR A 287 -33.62 18.09 -15.72
CA TYR A 287 -32.80 17.55 -14.65
C TYR A 287 -31.34 17.46 -15.08
N LEU A 288 -30.45 17.31 -14.11
CA LEU A 288 -29.07 16.93 -14.36
C LEU A 288 -28.93 15.42 -14.17
N SER A 289 -28.34 14.72 -15.15
CA SER A 289 -28.01 13.31 -15.05
C SER A 289 -26.54 13.15 -14.67
N LEU A 290 -26.26 12.47 -13.57
CA LEU A 290 -24.91 12.09 -13.14
C LEU A 290 -24.72 10.59 -13.34
N TRP A 291 -23.73 10.17 -14.12
CA TRP A 291 -23.43 8.75 -14.34
C TRP A 291 -21.92 8.49 -14.39
N SER A 292 -21.55 7.21 -14.48
CA SER A 292 -20.18 6.73 -14.49
C SER A 292 -19.85 5.99 -15.79
N ASP A 293 -18.65 6.23 -16.33
CA ASP A 293 -18.09 5.47 -17.47
C ASP A 293 -17.87 3.98 -17.11
N ALA A 294 -17.89 3.64 -15.82
CA ALA A 294 -17.80 2.28 -15.30
C ALA A 294 -19.16 1.57 -15.21
N LEU A 295 -20.20 2.09 -15.88
CA LEU A 295 -21.61 1.65 -15.85
C LEU A 295 -22.32 1.89 -14.50
N LEU A 296 -21.65 1.59 -13.39
CA LEU A 296 -22.13 1.81 -12.03
C LEU A 296 -21.37 2.98 -11.38
N VAL A 297 -22.11 3.79 -10.62
CA VAL A 297 -21.55 4.84 -9.78
C VAL A 297 -20.84 4.19 -8.58
N PRO A 298 -19.56 4.53 -8.30
CA PRO A 298 -18.82 3.94 -7.20
C PRO A 298 -19.56 4.11 -5.86
N PRO A 299 -19.57 3.12 -4.95
CA PRO A 299 -20.36 3.17 -3.71
C PRO A 299 -20.06 4.39 -2.83
N GLU A 300 -18.80 4.84 -2.79
CA GLU A 300 -18.41 6.02 -2.03
C GLU A 300 -18.94 7.32 -2.64
N VAL A 301 -18.97 7.42 -3.97
CA VAL A 301 -19.57 8.55 -4.69
C VAL A 301 -21.09 8.53 -4.51
N ASP A 302 -21.71 7.35 -4.61
CA ASP A 302 -23.15 7.13 -4.41
C ASP A 302 -23.60 7.61 -3.02
N ARG A 303 -22.81 7.26 -1.99
CA ARG A 303 -23.03 7.71 -0.61
C ARG A 303 -22.90 9.23 -0.46
N VAL A 304 -21.89 9.84 -1.07
CA VAL A 304 -21.68 11.30 -1.03
C VAL A 304 -22.85 12.01 -1.68
N VAL A 305 -23.23 11.64 -2.91
CA VAL A 305 -24.34 12.26 -3.65
C VAL A 305 -25.65 12.14 -2.86
N GLY A 306 -25.96 10.95 -2.33
CA GLY A 306 -27.16 10.74 -1.52
C GLY A 306 -27.18 11.58 -0.23
N SER A 307 -26.05 11.73 0.45
CA SER A 307 -25.96 12.55 1.67
C SER A 307 -25.96 14.05 1.39
N ALA A 308 -25.36 14.48 0.28
CA ALA A 308 -25.21 15.87 -0.11
C ALA A 308 -26.53 16.48 -0.57
N LEU A 309 -27.26 15.73 -1.40
CA LEU A 309 -28.40 16.24 -2.16
C LEU A 309 -29.75 15.73 -1.63
N GLY A 310 -29.76 14.69 -0.80
CA GLY A 310 -30.97 14.20 -0.15
C GLY A 310 -32.12 13.97 -1.13
N SER A 311 -33.24 14.68 -0.92
CA SER A 311 -34.44 14.59 -1.76
C SER A 311 -34.32 15.28 -3.12
N GLU A 312 -33.30 16.10 -3.37
CA GLU A 312 -33.06 16.73 -4.66
C GLU A 312 -32.43 15.77 -5.69
N ALA A 313 -32.10 14.56 -5.27
CA ALA A 313 -31.43 13.56 -6.08
C ALA A 313 -32.19 12.22 -6.05
N THR A 314 -32.51 11.67 -7.21
CA THR A 314 -33.17 10.37 -7.35
C THR A 314 -32.20 9.36 -7.97
N PRO A 315 -31.79 8.30 -7.25
CA PRO A 315 -30.94 7.26 -7.79
C PRO A 315 -31.77 6.28 -8.62
N LEU A 316 -31.20 5.79 -9.72
CA LEU A 316 -31.80 4.75 -10.54
C LEU A 316 -30.78 3.69 -10.99
N LEU A 317 -31.28 2.51 -11.31
CA LEU A 317 -30.47 1.40 -11.81
C LEU A 317 -31.16 0.78 -13.03
N THR A 318 -30.51 0.93 -14.18
CA THR A 318 -31.00 0.35 -15.44
C THR A 318 -30.17 -0.85 -15.81
N TYR A 319 -30.84 -1.96 -16.15
CA TYR A 319 -30.19 -3.21 -16.50
C TYR A 319 -30.81 -3.82 -17.75
N LEU A 320 -30.01 -4.60 -18.49
CA LEU A 320 -30.48 -5.34 -19.66
C LEU A 320 -31.00 -6.71 -19.23
N ALA A 321 -32.30 -6.92 -19.31
CA ALA A 321 -32.89 -8.24 -19.15
C ALA A 321 -32.79 -9.04 -20.44
N ASN A 322 -32.45 -10.32 -20.32
CA ASN A 322 -32.33 -11.24 -21.45
C ASN A 322 -33.70 -11.51 -22.07
N GLU A 323 -34.74 -11.58 -21.24
CA GLU A 323 -36.09 -11.96 -21.65
C GLU A 323 -37.16 -11.44 -20.68
N ILE A 324 -38.30 -11.01 -21.23
CA ILE A 324 -39.55 -10.80 -20.51
C ILE A 324 -40.58 -11.75 -21.12
N ARG A 325 -41.11 -12.67 -20.29
CA ARG A 325 -42.14 -13.65 -20.71
C ARG A 325 -43.39 -13.55 -19.84
N PRO A 326 -44.60 -13.60 -20.43
CA PRO A 326 -45.83 -13.76 -19.67
C PRO A 326 -45.92 -15.17 -19.05
N ASP A 327 -46.40 -15.27 -17.81
CA ASP A 327 -46.56 -16.57 -17.12
C ASP A 327 -47.87 -17.29 -17.44
N SER A 328 -48.87 -16.56 -17.97
CA SER A 328 -50.20 -17.11 -18.21
C SER A 328 -50.28 -17.93 -19.51
N MET A 329 -50.82 -19.15 -19.43
CA MET A 329 -51.21 -19.97 -20.60
C MET A 329 -52.40 -19.37 -21.38
N SER A 330 -53.13 -18.39 -20.80
CA SER A 330 -54.27 -17.71 -21.44
C SER A 330 -53.84 -16.59 -22.38
N SER A 331 -52.65 -16.02 -22.16
CA SER A 331 -52.05 -15.06 -23.08
C SER A 331 -51.36 -15.84 -24.19
N SER A 332 -51.71 -15.56 -25.45
CA SER A 332 -50.89 -15.89 -26.64
C SER A 332 -49.57 -15.07 -26.66
N GLY A 333 -49.10 -14.71 -25.48
CA GLY A 333 -48.16 -13.66 -25.24
C GLY A 333 -46.77 -14.06 -25.67
N ARG A 334 -46.16 -13.20 -26.47
CA ARG A 334 -44.88 -13.49 -27.10
C ARG A 334 -43.76 -13.10 -26.15
N ILE A 335 -42.73 -13.94 -26.11
CA ILE A 335 -41.47 -13.63 -25.46
C ILE A 335 -40.85 -12.38 -26.11
N VAL A 336 -40.45 -11.41 -25.28
CA VAL A 336 -39.73 -10.19 -25.71
C VAL A 336 -38.29 -10.26 -25.21
N PRO A 337 -37.28 -10.39 -26.10
CA PRO A 337 -35.89 -10.52 -25.71
C PRO A 337 -35.24 -9.15 -25.41
N TYR A 338 -34.08 -9.17 -24.75
CA TYR A 338 -33.12 -8.07 -24.62
C TYR A 338 -33.77 -6.70 -24.32
N SER A 339 -34.38 -6.59 -23.15
CA SER A 339 -35.18 -5.44 -22.74
C SER A 339 -34.50 -4.65 -21.63
N LEU A 340 -34.32 -3.33 -21.83
CA LEU A 340 -33.87 -2.45 -20.76
C LEU A 340 -34.98 -2.26 -19.72
N VAL A 341 -34.64 -2.51 -18.46
CA VAL A 341 -35.54 -2.34 -17.32
C VAL A 341 -34.90 -1.39 -16.32
N THR A 342 -35.66 -0.39 -15.88
CA THR A 342 -35.16 0.61 -14.92
C THR A 342 -35.82 0.46 -13.56
N ALA A 343 -34.98 0.29 -12.55
CA ALA A 343 -35.38 0.32 -11.15
C ALA A 343 -35.28 1.75 -10.60
N ILE A 344 -36.43 2.31 -10.22
CA ILE A 344 -36.55 3.70 -9.76
C ILE A 344 -37.74 3.83 -8.82
N ASP A 345 -37.59 4.68 -7.80
CA ASP A 345 -38.72 5.11 -6.97
C ASP A 345 -39.24 6.43 -7.53
N PHE A 346 -40.43 6.39 -8.12
CA PHE A 346 -41.07 7.59 -8.68
C PHE A 346 -41.40 8.57 -7.55
N GLY A 347 -40.91 9.80 -7.69
CA GLY A 347 -41.19 10.91 -6.78
C GLY A 347 -42.07 11.97 -7.45
N THR A 348 -42.45 13.00 -6.68
CA THR A 348 -43.21 14.15 -7.20
C THR A 348 -42.45 14.93 -8.28
N ALA A 349 -41.12 14.94 -8.22
CA ALA A 349 -40.28 15.60 -9.22
C ALA A 349 -40.19 14.84 -10.56
N PHE A 350 -40.40 13.52 -10.54
CA PHE A 350 -40.28 12.64 -11.72
C PHE A 350 -41.42 11.62 -11.75
N PRO A 351 -42.68 12.04 -11.93
CA PRO A 351 -43.80 11.12 -11.95
C PRO A 351 -43.75 10.26 -13.23
N LEU A 352 -44.06 8.98 -13.07
CA LEU A 352 -44.41 8.12 -14.19
C LEU A 352 -45.94 8.10 -14.30
N GLU A 353 -46.49 8.33 -15.49
CA GLU A 353 -47.93 8.40 -15.70
C GLU A 353 -48.46 7.08 -16.31
N ASP A 354 -49.69 6.72 -15.98
CA ASP A 354 -50.42 5.65 -16.65
C ASP A 354 -51.00 6.12 -18.00
N VAL A 355 -51.59 5.19 -18.77
CA VAL A 355 -52.24 5.51 -20.05
C VAL A 355 -53.40 6.51 -19.94
N SER A 356 -53.92 6.75 -18.72
CA SER A 356 -54.99 7.73 -18.44
C SER A 356 -54.44 9.09 -17.99
N GLY A 357 -53.12 9.25 -17.89
CA GLY A 357 -52.46 10.47 -17.45
C GLY A 357 -52.41 10.68 -15.93
N HIS A 358 -52.69 9.64 -15.14
CA HIS A 358 -52.56 9.68 -13.67
C HIS A 358 -51.16 9.26 -13.24
N ALA A 359 -50.63 9.91 -12.21
CA ALA A 359 -49.34 9.53 -11.62
C ALA A 359 -49.43 8.14 -10.97
N ILE A 360 -48.53 7.26 -11.38
CA ILE A 360 -48.39 5.91 -10.83
C ILE A 360 -47.75 6.02 -9.44
N PRO A 361 -48.33 5.39 -8.40
CA PRO A 361 -47.78 5.41 -7.06
C PRO A 361 -46.45 4.65 -6.97
N LYS A 362 -45.73 4.83 -5.86
CA LYS A 362 -44.50 4.08 -5.57
C LYS A 362 -44.77 2.56 -5.64
N LEU A 363 -43.96 1.85 -6.43
CA LEU A 363 -44.05 0.40 -6.60
C LEU A 363 -43.63 -0.35 -5.34
N ARG A 364 -44.38 -1.41 -5.01
CA ARG A 364 -44.02 -2.36 -3.95
C ARG A 364 -43.15 -3.49 -4.51
N ALA A 365 -42.55 -4.27 -3.61
CA ALA A 365 -41.84 -5.50 -3.97
C ALA A 365 -42.73 -6.42 -4.83
N GLY A 366 -42.16 -6.98 -5.90
CA GLY A 366 -42.87 -7.85 -6.84
C GLY A 366 -43.85 -7.15 -7.82
N GLN A 367 -43.88 -5.81 -7.86
CA GLN A 367 -44.70 -5.05 -8.83
C GLN A 367 -43.84 -4.49 -9.97
N MET A 368 -44.42 -4.41 -11.17
CA MET A 368 -43.79 -3.84 -12.37
C MET A 368 -44.76 -2.95 -13.14
N VAL A 369 -44.22 -1.89 -13.74
CA VAL A 369 -44.90 -1.09 -14.77
C VAL A 369 -44.25 -1.40 -16.10
N ILE A 370 -45.06 -1.62 -17.14
CA ILE A 370 -44.56 -1.83 -18.50
C ILE A 370 -44.97 -0.68 -19.40
N ASN A 371 -44.21 -0.41 -20.45
CA ASN A 371 -44.64 0.56 -21.46
C ASN A 371 -45.69 -0.04 -22.40
N SER A 372 -46.45 0.82 -23.09
CA SER A 372 -47.55 0.38 -23.96
C SER A 372 -47.08 -0.56 -25.09
N TRP A 373 -45.87 -0.36 -25.62
CA TRP A 373 -45.32 -1.25 -26.64
C TRP A 373 -45.06 -2.67 -26.12
N LEU A 374 -44.51 -2.81 -24.91
CA LEU A 374 -44.28 -4.11 -24.29
C LEU A 374 -45.61 -4.80 -23.95
N ALA A 375 -46.60 -4.05 -23.47
CA ALA A 375 -47.94 -4.57 -23.21
C ALA A 375 -48.56 -5.17 -24.49
N ASP A 376 -48.47 -4.45 -25.61
CA ASP A 376 -49.01 -4.89 -26.91
C ASP A 376 -48.24 -6.09 -27.49
N GLU A 377 -46.90 -6.05 -27.51
CA GLU A 377 -46.08 -7.10 -28.13
C GLU A 377 -46.08 -8.40 -27.31
N ALA A 378 -46.04 -8.30 -25.98
CA ALA A 378 -46.08 -9.45 -25.09
C ALA A 378 -47.52 -9.91 -24.75
N GLY A 379 -48.54 -9.14 -25.10
CA GLY A 379 -49.94 -9.42 -24.76
C GLY A 379 -50.21 -9.40 -23.25
N LEU A 380 -49.54 -8.51 -22.52
CA LEU A 380 -49.64 -8.36 -21.07
C LEU A 380 -50.69 -7.30 -20.70
N GLN A 381 -51.55 -7.63 -19.74
CA GLN A 381 -52.56 -6.73 -19.17
C GLN A 381 -52.26 -6.40 -17.70
N ILE A 382 -52.91 -5.36 -17.17
CA ILE A 382 -52.84 -5.05 -15.74
C ILE A 382 -53.43 -6.22 -14.95
N GLY A 383 -52.69 -6.73 -13.97
CA GLY A 383 -52.99 -7.92 -13.17
C GLY A 383 -52.28 -9.20 -13.65
N ASP A 384 -51.69 -9.20 -14.84
CA ASP A 384 -50.92 -10.34 -15.33
C ASP A 384 -49.57 -10.46 -14.62
N ARG A 385 -48.99 -11.67 -14.68
CA ARG A 385 -47.63 -11.93 -14.21
C ARG A 385 -46.66 -12.07 -15.38
N ALA A 386 -45.52 -11.41 -15.25
CA ALA A 386 -44.42 -11.51 -16.18
C ALA A 386 -43.15 -11.97 -15.45
N THR A 387 -42.46 -12.96 -16.02
CA THR A 387 -41.15 -13.41 -15.57
C THR A 387 -40.06 -12.72 -16.37
N LEU A 388 -39.13 -12.12 -15.63
CA LEU A 388 -37.96 -11.42 -16.11
C LEU A 388 -36.73 -12.30 -15.95
N THR A 389 -36.04 -12.61 -17.04
CA THR A 389 -34.77 -13.36 -17.02
C THR A 389 -33.60 -12.42 -17.28
N TYR A 390 -32.54 -12.49 -16.48
CA TYR A 390 -31.36 -11.62 -16.59
C TYR A 390 -30.08 -12.34 -16.15
N TYR A 391 -28.92 -11.88 -16.60
CA TYR A 391 -27.64 -12.40 -16.09
C TYR A 391 -27.31 -11.85 -14.70
N ASP A 392 -26.74 -12.69 -13.82
CA ASP A 392 -26.18 -12.27 -12.53
C ASP A 392 -25.25 -11.05 -12.74
N PRO A 393 -25.39 -9.97 -11.93
CA PRO A 393 -24.63 -8.71 -12.10
C PRO A 393 -23.13 -8.88 -11.85
N GLU A 394 -22.74 -9.98 -11.20
CA GLU A 394 -21.37 -10.41 -11.02
C GLU A 394 -21.18 -11.80 -11.63
N SER A 395 -20.16 -11.96 -12.45
CA SER A 395 -19.80 -13.21 -13.11
C SER A 395 -18.39 -13.66 -12.68
N PRO A 396 -18.25 -14.27 -11.49
CA PRO A 396 -16.97 -14.80 -11.01
C PRO A 396 -16.41 -15.81 -12.01
N HIS A 397 -15.11 -15.70 -12.32
CA HIS A 397 -14.43 -16.52 -13.35
C HIS A 397 -15.06 -16.46 -14.74
N GLY A 398 -15.98 -15.53 -14.94
CA GLY A 398 -16.59 -15.24 -16.20
C GLY A 398 -17.75 -16.12 -16.64
N GLN A 399 -18.30 -16.93 -15.74
CA GLN A 399 -19.48 -17.72 -16.02
C GLN A 399 -20.74 -16.85 -15.89
N LEU A 400 -21.42 -16.61 -17.01
CA LEU A 400 -22.72 -15.95 -17.02
C LEU A 400 -23.79 -16.93 -16.52
N ARG A 401 -24.56 -16.53 -15.52
CA ARG A 401 -25.66 -17.32 -14.96
C ARG A 401 -26.94 -16.54 -15.09
N GLU A 402 -27.99 -17.17 -15.58
CA GLU A 402 -29.30 -16.54 -15.67
C GLU A 402 -30.06 -16.69 -14.34
N ARG A 403 -30.78 -15.63 -13.98
CA ARG A 403 -31.73 -15.56 -12.88
C ARG A 403 -33.08 -15.15 -13.41
N GLU A 404 -34.12 -15.62 -12.73
CA GLU A 404 -35.50 -15.24 -13.01
C GLU A 404 -36.09 -14.48 -11.82
N ALA A 405 -36.93 -13.50 -12.11
CA ALA A 405 -37.76 -12.81 -11.14
C ALA A 405 -39.15 -12.55 -11.73
N THR A 406 -40.19 -12.89 -10.98
CA THR A 406 -41.59 -12.74 -11.43
C THR A 406 -42.20 -11.50 -10.81
N PHE A 407 -42.91 -10.73 -11.63
CA PHE A 407 -43.58 -9.49 -11.24
C PHE A 407 -45.05 -9.48 -11.68
N GLU A 408 -45.88 -8.83 -10.88
CA GLU A 408 -47.25 -8.47 -11.24
C GLU A 408 -47.26 -7.12 -11.99
N VAL A 409 -47.91 -7.07 -13.15
CA VAL A 409 -48.07 -5.84 -13.93
C VAL A 409 -49.17 -5.00 -13.30
N VAL A 410 -48.80 -3.88 -12.67
CA VAL A 410 -49.75 -3.03 -11.93
C VAL A 410 -50.22 -1.81 -12.71
N ALA A 411 -49.47 -1.41 -13.75
CA ALA A 411 -49.83 -0.31 -14.62
C ALA A 411 -49.13 -0.44 -15.98
N VAL A 412 -49.72 0.23 -16.99
CA VAL A 412 -49.12 0.43 -18.31
C VAL A 412 -48.89 1.93 -18.49
N THR A 413 -47.66 2.30 -18.86
CA THR A 413 -47.28 3.70 -19.13
C THR A 413 -47.26 3.97 -20.65
N PRO A 414 -47.79 5.11 -21.12
CA PRO A 414 -47.86 5.39 -22.54
C PRO A 414 -46.47 5.63 -23.14
N LEU A 415 -46.22 5.07 -24.32
CA LEU A 415 -45.00 5.29 -25.08
C LEU A 415 -45.31 6.10 -26.34
N ALA A 416 -44.93 7.37 -26.36
CA ALA A 416 -45.10 8.22 -27.55
C ALA A 416 -44.05 7.89 -28.62
N ARG A 417 -44.44 7.86 -29.90
CA ARG A 417 -43.51 7.64 -31.01
C ARG A 417 -42.70 8.91 -31.31
N PRO A 418 -41.36 8.84 -31.42
CA PRO A 418 -40.55 9.96 -31.87
C PRO A 418 -40.83 10.35 -33.33
N LYS A 419 -40.69 11.64 -33.63
CA LYS A 419 -40.77 12.24 -34.96
C LYS A 419 -39.75 11.65 -35.93
N GLN A 420 -38.60 11.24 -35.41
CA GLN A 420 -37.48 10.71 -36.21
C GLN A 420 -36.85 9.50 -35.51
N PRO A 421 -36.25 8.56 -36.27
CA PRO A 421 -35.51 7.44 -35.70
C PRO A 421 -34.41 7.87 -34.75
N PHE A 422 -34.14 7.03 -33.76
CA PHE A 422 -33.02 7.12 -32.84
C PHE A 422 -31.69 7.08 -33.61
N PHE A 423 -30.78 7.97 -33.20
CA PHE A 423 -29.37 7.88 -33.55
C PHE A 423 -28.55 8.18 -32.29
N PRO A 424 -27.46 7.44 -32.04
CA PRO A 424 -26.61 7.61 -30.85
C PRO A 424 -26.23 9.05 -30.50
N ASN A 425 -25.94 9.86 -31.53
CA ASN A 425 -25.48 11.24 -31.37
C ASN A 425 -26.63 12.27 -31.45
N ARG A 426 -27.89 11.85 -31.37
CA ARG A 426 -29.04 12.71 -31.59
C ARG A 426 -30.17 12.44 -30.60
N ARG A 427 -30.62 13.48 -29.91
CA ARG A 427 -31.78 13.41 -29.01
C ARG A 427 -33.08 13.13 -29.77
N LEU A 428 -33.91 12.25 -29.21
CA LEU A 428 -35.26 11.97 -29.69
C LEU A 428 -36.11 13.24 -29.62
N ARG A 429 -36.95 13.44 -30.65
CA ARG A 429 -37.90 14.55 -30.75
C ARG A 429 -39.29 13.96 -30.93
N PHE A 430 -40.31 14.59 -30.34
CA PHE A 430 -41.68 14.09 -30.34
C PHE A 430 -42.62 15.22 -30.78
N ASP A 431 -43.76 14.86 -31.40
CA ASP A 431 -44.76 15.82 -31.90
C ASP A 431 -45.88 16.12 -30.89
N GLY A 432 -45.97 15.39 -29.77
CA GLY A 432 -46.97 15.56 -28.70
C GLY A 432 -46.37 15.38 -27.30
N PRO A 433 -47.19 15.42 -26.23
CA PRO A 433 -46.70 15.24 -24.87
C PRO A 433 -46.15 13.84 -24.62
N PHE A 434 -44.98 13.77 -24.01
CA PHE A 434 -44.34 12.53 -23.59
C PHE A 434 -43.73 12.73 -22.20
N GLY A 435 -43.86 11.70 -21.37
CA GLY A 435 -43.41 11.71 -19.98
C GLY A 435 -42.09 10.99 -19.77
N LEU A 436 -41.82 10.63 -18.52
CA LEU A 436 -40.61 9.92 -18.10
C LEU A 436 -40.40 8.57 -18.82
N ALA A 437 -41.50 7.91 -19.19
CA ALA A 437 -41.50 6.63 -19.90
C ALA A 437 -40.75 6.66 -21.24
N ASN A 438 -40.63 7.85 -21.84
CA ASN A 438 -40.01 8.08 -23.13
C ASN A 438 -38.56 8.57 -23.04
N ASP A 439 -37.96 8.53 -21.85
CA ASP A 439 -36.62 9.04 -21.62
C ASP A 439 -35.52 8.01 -21.93
N PRO A 440 -34.73 8.18 -23.01
CA PRO A 440 -33.62 7.28 -23.32
C PRO A 440 -32.43 7.43 -22.35
N PHE A 441 -32.33 8.54 -21.61
CA PHE A 441 -31.23 8.80 -20.65
C PHE A 441 -31.42 8.10 -19.30
N LEU A 442 -32.49 7.32 -19.15
CA LEU A 442 -32.64 6.35 -18.05
C LEU A 442 -31.55 5.27 -18.12
N ALA A 443 -31.08 4.92 -19.30
CA ALA A 443 -29.92 4.06 -19.47
C ALA A 443 -28.65 4.93 -19.58
N PRO A 444 -27.59 4.64 -18.81
CA PRO A 444 -26.32 5.33 -18.98
C PRO A 444 -25.69 4.95 -20.34
N PRO A 445 -24.88 5.83 -20.94
CA PRO A 445 -24.17 5.50 -22.17
C PRO A 445 -23.09 4.43 -21.91
N VAL A 446 -23.15 3.36 -22.69
CA VAL A 446 -22.20 2.25 -22.75
C VAL A 446 -21.71 2.09 -24.20
N LYS A 447 -20.40 2.17 -24.39
CA LYS A 447 -19.74 1.99 -25.68
C LYS A 447 -19.92 0.56 -26.21
N GLY A 448 -20.27 0.43 -27.48
CA GLY A 448 -20.59 -0.85 -28.12
C GLY A 448 -22.03 -1.33 -27.90
N PHE A 449 -22.82 -0.64 -27.07
CA PHE A 449 -24.20 -1.05 -26.76
C PHE A 449 -25.19 0.09 -27.00
N THR A 450 -25.29 1.06 -26.09
CA THR A 450 -26.23 2.18 -26.22
C THR A 450 -25.88 3.16 -27.35
N ASP A 451 -24.64 3.10 -27.82
CA ASP A 451 -24.12 3.93 -28.92
C ASP A 451 -24.28 3.26 -30.29
N GLN A 452 -25.01 2.13 -30.38
CA GLN A 452 -25.27 1.42 -31.62
C GLN A 452 -26.62 1.80 -32.23
N ALA A 453 -26.65 1.89 -33.57
CA ALA A 453 -27.86 2.26 -34.30
C ALA A 453 -28.88 1.12 -34.47
N SER A 454 -28.48 -0.13 -34.21
CA SER A 454 -29.29 -1.34 -34.43
C SER A 454 -28.80 -2.46 -33.49
N ILE A 455 -29.67 -3.44 -33.19
CA ILE A 455 -29.37 -4.53 -32.24
C ILE A 455 -28.33 -5.49 -32.81
N ASP A 456 -28.39 -5.77 -34.11
CA ASP A 456 -27.41 -6.59 -34.84
C ASP A 456 -25.95 -6.08 -34.79
N ARG A 457 -25.74 -4.81 -34.42
CA ARG A 457 -24.41 -4.18 -34.29
C ARG A 457 -23.91 -4.09 -32.85
N TRP A 458 -24.63 -4.65 -31.87
CA TRP A 458 -24.17 -4.67 -30.49
C TRP A 458 -22.83 -5.42 -30.37
N ASP A 459 -21.84 -4.74 -29.81
CA ASP A 459 -20.51 -5.25 -29.48
C ASP A 459 -20.42 -5.43 -27.96
N VAL A 460 -21.11 -6.48 -27.47
CA VAL A 460 -21.20 -6.83 -26.06
C VAL A 460 -20.40 -8.11 -25.76
N PRO A 461 -19.81 -8.25 -24.56
CA PRO A 461 -18.94 -9.38 -24.23
C PRO A 461 -19.69 -10.62 -23.71
N PHE A 462 -20.99 -10.75 -24.04
CA PHE A 462 -21.83 -11.89 -23.72
C PHE A 462 -22.57 -12.37 -24.98
N PRO A 463 -22.91 -13.67 -25.06
CA PRO A 463 -23.57 -14.21 -26.25
C PRO A 463 -24.99 -13.65 -26.38
N ILE A 464 -25.32 -13.13 -27.56
CA ILE A 464 -26.67 -12.75 -27.96
C ILE A 464 -27.26 -13.87 -28.82
N ASP A 465 -28.44 -14.37 -28.45
CA ASP A 465 -29.21 -15.32 -29.28
C ASP A 465 -30.04 -14.54 -30.31
N TYR A 466 -29.40 -14.18 -31.42
CA TYR A 466 -30.03 -13.43 -32.52
C TYR A 466 -31.26 -14.11 -33.11
N ARG A 467 -31.44 -15.43 -32.90
CA ARG A 467 -32.65 -16.16 -33.34
C ARG A 467 -33.90 -15.74 -32.57
N ARG A 468 -33.75 -15.15 -31.38
CA ARG A 468 -34.86 -14.65 -30.56
C ARG A 468 -35.29 -13.24 -30.96
N ILE A 469 -34.39 -12.45 -31.54
CA ILE A 469 -34.64 -11.06 -31.92
C ILE A 469 -35.56 -11.03 -33.14
N LYS A 470 -36.69 -10.32 -33.02
CA LYS A 470 -37.69 -10.20 -34.08
C LYS A 470 -37.54 -8.86 -34.81
N PRO A 471 -38.11 -8.71 -36.02
CA PRO A 471 -38.16 -7.42 -36.71
C PRO A 471 -38.85 -6.30 -35.90
N ALA A 472 -39.78 -6.66 -35.01
CA ALA A 472 -40.43 -5.73 -34.10
C ALA A 472 -39.45 -5.13 -33.07
N ASP A 473 -38.48 -5.91 -32.57
CA ASP A 473 -37.46 -5.46 -31.62
C ASP A 473 -36.47 -4.49 -32.28
N GLU A 474 -36.03 -4.78 -33.51
CA GLU A 474 -35.19 -3.85 -34.28
C GLU A 474 -35.94 -2.56 -34.61
N THR A 475 -37.25 -2.67 -34.90
CA THR A 475 -38.10 -1.49 -35.09
C THR A 475 -38.20 -0.69 -33.80
N TYR A 476 -38.33 -1.35 -32.64
CA TYR A 476 -38.31 -0.68 -31.35
C TYR A 476 -37.00 0.07 -31.14
N TRP A 477 -35.85 -0.58 -31.30
CA TRP A 477 -34.54 0.06 -31.11
C TRP A 477 -34.35 1.24 -32.07
N LYS A 478 -34.72 1.08 -33.33
CA LYS A 478 -34.64 2.15 -34.34
C LYS A 478 -35.45 3.39 -33.97
N TRP A 479 -36.61 3.25 -33.32
CA TRP A 479 -37.47 4.39 -32.99
C TRP A 479 -37.25 4.90 -31.58
N TYR A 480 -37.08 4.03 -30.59
CA TYR A 480 -37.05 4.37 -29.17
C TYR A 480 -35.67 4.24 -28.53
N GLY A 481 -34.68 3.63 -29.21
CA GLY A 481 -33.32 3.46 -28.71
C GLY A 481 -33.28 2.77 -27.34
N THR A 482 -32.60 3.41 -26.39
CA THR A 482 -32.39 2.92 -25.03
C THR A 482 -33.56 3.15 -24.06
N THR A 483 -34.72 3.58 -24.57
CA THR A 483 -35.90 3.82 -23.73
C THR A 483 -36.32 2.51 -23.04
N PRO A 484 -36.45 2.49 -21.69
CA PRO A 484 -36.81 1.28 -20.95
C PRO A 484 -38.18 0.73 -21.36
N LYS A 485 -38.27 -0.60 -21.39
CA LYS A 485 -39.53 -1.32 -21.67
C LYS A 485 -40.34 -1.57 -20.41
N ALA A 486 -39.69 -1.65 -19.26
CA ALA A 486 -40.33 -1.89 -17.97
C ALA A 486 -39.63 -1.12 -16.83
N PHE A 487 -40.36 -0.96 -15.73
CA PHE A 487 -39.93 -0.31 -14.52
C PHE A 487 -40.29 -1.16 -13.29
N VAL A 488 -39.37 -1.22 -12.34
CA VAL A 488 -39.55 -1.92 -11.05
C VAL A 488 -39.19 -0.99 -9.90
N SER A 489 -39.54 -1.36 -8.67
CA SER A 489 -39.14 -0.56 -7.50
C SER A 489 -37.61 -0.51 -7.39
N ARG A 490 -37.09 0.59 -6.81
CA ARG A 490 -35.64 0.74 -6.63
C ARG A 490 -35.05 -0.40 -5.79
N GLU A 491 -35.76 -0.76 -4.73
CA GLU A 491 -35.40 -1.84 -3.81
C GLU A 491 -35.23 -3.17 -4.55
N GLU A 492 -36.16 -3.51 -5.45
CA GLU A 492 -36.09 -4.74 -6.24
C GLU A 492 -34.92 -4.73 -7.22
N GLY A 493 -34.67 -3.61 -7.90
CA GLY A 493 -33.51 -3.48 -8.76
C GLY A 493 -32.19 -3.64 -8.02
N VAL A 494 -32.04 -3.05 -6.83
CA VAL A 494 -30.83 -3.24 -6.00
C VAL A 494 -30.68 -4.70 -5.60
N ARG A 495 -31.78 -5.37 -5.23
CA ARG A 495 -31.77 -6.79 -4.86
C ARG A 495 -31.32 -7.69 -6.02
N MET A 496 -31.75 -7.40 -7.24
CA MET A 496 -31.46 -8.20 -8.43
C MET A 496 -30.11 -7.87 -9.08
N TRP A 497 -29.78 -6.58 -9.19
CA TRP A 497 -28.67 -6.09 -10.04
C TRP A 497 -27.64 -5.26 -9.26
N GLY A 498 -27.80 -5.10 -7.95
CA GLY A 498 -26.78 -4.52 -7.09
C GLY A 498 -25.53 -5.40 -7.05
N SER A 499 -24.36 -4.76 -6.94
CA SER A 499 -23.07 -5.45 -6.91
C SER A 499 -22.09 -4.74 -5.99
N ARG A 500 -20.94 -5.37 -5.72
CA ARG A 500 -19.82 -4.75 -5.01
C ARG A 500 -19.27 -3.49 -5.69
N PHE A 501 -19.57 -3.30 -6.98
CA PHE A 501 -19.14 -2.15 -7.76
C PHE A 501 -20.09 -0.95 -7.66
N GLY A 502 -21.28 -1.14 -7.10
CA GLY A 502 -22.28 -0.09 -6.95
C GLY A 502 -23.71 -0.62 -7.11
N ASN A 503 -24.65 0.21 -6.69
CA ASN A 503 -26.08 -0.10 -6.77
C ASN A 503 -26.82 0.80 -7.76
N THR A 504 -26.17 1.82 -8.31
CA THR A 504 -26.79 2.91 -9.07
C THR A 504 -26.09 3.06 -10.42
N THR A 505 -26.83 3.11 -11.51
CA THR A 505 -26.26 3.43 -12.84
C THR A 505 -26.15 4.94 -13.05
N SER A 506 -27.15 5.69 -12.57
CA SER A 506 -27.16 7.15 -12.65
C SER A 506 -28.01 7.79 -11.55
N TRP A 507 -27.73 9.06 -11.29
CA TRP A 507 -28.49 9.93 -10.41
C TRP A 507 -29.16 11.03 -11.23
N ARG A 508 -30.41 11.32 -10.91
CA ARG A 508 -31.12 12.48 -11.45
C ARG A 508 -31.22 13.56 -10.40
N LEU A 509 -30.67 14.72 -10.69
CA LEU A 509 -30.65 15.86 -9.79
C LEU A 509 -31.63 16.93 -10.29
N SER A 510 -32.34 17.56 -9.36
CA SER A 510 -33.14 18.75 -9.66
C SER A 510 -32.28 19.83 -10.34
N LYS A 511 -32.87 20.57 -11.29
CA LYS A 511 -32.18 21.62 -12.06
C LYS A 511 -32.14 22.98 -11.34
N ASP A 512 -32.37 23.02 -10.03
CA ASP A 512 -32.37 24.28 -9.27
C ASP A 512 -31.01 25.02 -9.35
N ALA A 513 -29.94 24.30 -9.68
CA ALA A 513 -28.61 24.86 -9.94
C ALA A 513 -28.08 24.47 -11.33
N ASP A 514 -27.29 25.37 -11.94
CA ASP A 514 -26.54 25.07 -13.18
C ASP A 514 -25.56 23.89 -12.96
N ALA A 515 -25.30 23.11 -14.01
CA ALA A 515 -24.44 21.94 -13.96
C ALA A 515 -23.06 22.27 -13.37
N ARG A 516 -22.47 23.43 -13.72
CA ARG A 516 -21.18 23.88 -13.18
C ARG A 516 -21.23 24.22 -11.69
N ALA A 517 -22.35 24.74 -11.20
CA ALA A 517 -22.52 25.00 -9.77
C ALA A 517 -22.64 23.68 -9.01
N ARG A 518 -23.42 22.73 -9.53
CA ARG A 518 -23.59 21.39 -8.95
C ARG A 518 -22.31 20.57 -8.98
N THR A 519 -21.52 20.65 -10.05
CA THR A 519 -20.17 20.06 -10.10
C THR A 519 -19.29 20.58 -8.98
N ARG A 520 -19.27 21.90 -8.73
CA ARG A 520 -18.47 22.49 -7.65
C ARG A 520 -18.94 22.02 -6.27
N GLU A 521 -20.25 22.01 -6.03
CA GLU A 521 -20.85 21.50 -4.79
C GLU A 521 -20.46 20.04 -4.51
N LEU A 522 -20.57 19.16 -5.51
CA LEU A 522 -20.17 17.76 -5.38
C LEU A 522 -18.66 17.60 -5.16
N MET A 523 -17.85 18.35 -5.91
CA MET A 523 -16.39 18.33 -5.78
C MET A 523 -15.89 18.81 -4.40
N GLU A 524 -16.65 19.68 -3.71
CA GLU A 524 -16.32 20.11 -2.35
C GLU A 524 -16.53 19.01 -1.30
N GLN A 525 -17.44 18.08 -1.55
CA GLN A 525 -17.79 16.99 -0.63
C GLN A 525 -17.06 15.67 -0.94
N LEU A 526 -16.57 15.49 -2.17
CA LEU A 526 -15.82 14.31 -2.57
C LEU A 526 -14.42 14.29 -1.93
N SER A 527 -14.09 13.16 -1.30
CA SER A 527 -12.73 12.89 -0.82
C SER A 527 -11.89 12.20 -1.90
N ALA A 528 -10.57 12.32 -1.80
CA ALA A 528 -9.65 11.67 -2.74
C ALA A 528 -9.83 10.15 -2.73
N GLU A 529 -10.02 9.58 -1.54
CA GLU A 529 -10.21 8.16 -1.34
C GLU A 529 -11.50 7.65 -2.02
N ALA A 530 -12.58 8.45 -1.99
CA ALA A 530 -13.86 8.10 -2.63
C ALA A 530 -13.76 7.98 -4.15
N VAL A 531 -12.89 8.79 -4.77
CA VAL A 531 -12.62 8.76 -6.22
C VAL A 531 -11.39 7.92 -6.58
N GLY A 532 -10.84 7.16 -5.62
CA GLY A 532 -9.73 6.24 -5.85
C GLY A 532 -8.37 6.90 -6.07
N LEU A 533 -8.20 8.14 -5.62
CA LEU A 533 -6.92 8.86 -5.55
C LEU A 533 -6.32 8.80 -4.13
N SER A 534 -5.00 8.91 -4.04
CA SER A 534 -4.29 8.96 -2.76
C SER A 534 -3.02 9.80 -2.85
N LEU A 535 -2.75 10.60 -1.81
CA LEU A 535 -1.47 11.27 -1.59
C LEU A 535 -0.61 10.43 -0.64
N GLN A 536 0.41 9.78 -1.18
CA GLN A 536 1.25 8.83 -0.46
C GLN A 536 2.64 9.42 -0.16
N PRO A 537 3.08 9.49 1.11
CA PRO A 537 4.46 9.81 1.45
C PRO A 537 5.36 8.62 1.24
N ILE A 538 5.73 8.38 -0.01
CA ILE A 538 6.52 7.22 -0.37
C ILE A 538 7.88 7.23 0.34
N LYS A 539 8.57 8.37 0.44
CA LYS A 539 9.89 8.43 1.07
C LYS A 539 9.83 8.17 2.57
N SER A 540 8.94 8.86 3.29
CA SER A 540 8.85 8.67 4.75
C SER A 540 8.35 7.26 5.12
N ARG A 541 7.40 6.70 4.35
CA ARG A 541 6.93 5.32 4.55
C ARG A 541 8.04 4.30 4.30
N GLN A 542 8.81 4.46 3.22
CA GLN A 542 9.91 3.56 2.92
C GLN A 542 11.06 3.70 3.91
N LEU A 543 11.40 4.91 4.36
CA LEU A 543 12.40 5.11 5.43
C LEU A 543 11.97 4.49 6.77
N ALA A 544 10.68 4.59 7.11
CA ALA A 544 10.14 3.89 8.28
C ALA A 544 10.19 2.37 8.11
N ALA A 545 9.93 1.86 6.90
CA ALA A 545 10.06 0.43 6.60
C ALA A 545 11.53 -0.05 6.59
N SER A 546 12.48 0.79 6.20
CA SER A 546 13.93 0.51 6.24
C SER A 546 14.48 0.33 7.65
N ALA A 547 13.77 0.80 8.69
CA ALA A 547 14.12 0.47 10.07
C ALA A 547 14.01 -1.05 10.36
N GLY A 548 13.29 -1.78 9.50
CA GLY A 548 13.08 -3.23 9.58
C GLY A 548 12.13 -3.63 10.70
N THR A 549 11.50 -4.79 10.55
CA THR A 549 10.82 -5.48 11.66
C THR A 549 11.79 -6.29 12.53
N THR A 550 12.99 -6.58 12.00
CA THR A 550 14.01 -7.39 12.67
C THR A 550 15.06 -6.51 13.36
N PRO A 551 15.24 -6.62 14.70
CA PRO A 551 16.26 -5.87 15.42
C PRO A 551 17.64 -6.53 15.28
N PHE A 552 18.34 -6.22 14.18
CA PHE A 552 19.69 -6.75 13.93
C PHE A 552 20.66 -6.47 15.07
N ASP A 553 20.59 -5.28 15.67
CA ASP A 553 21.32 -4.90 16.88
C ASP A 553 21.12 -5.91 18.02
N MET A 554 19.88 -6.30 18.32
CA MET A 554 19.61 -7.30 19.37
C MET A 554 20.06 -8.70 18.99
N LEU A 555 19.92 -9.11 17.72
CA LEU A 555 20.39 -10.41 17.25
C LEU A 555 21.91 -10.53 17.36
N PHE A 556 22.65 -9.52 16.88
CA PHE A 556 24.10 -9.48 16.98
C PHE A 556 24.57 -9.36 18.43
N LEU A 557 23.88 -8.58 19.26
CA LEU A 557 24.16 -8.49 20.69
C LEU A 557 23.94 -9.83 21.39
N GLY A 558 22.85 -10.53 21.07
CA GLY A 558 22.53 -11.86 21.59
C GLY A 558 23.58 -12.90 21.19
N LEU A 559 24.02 -12.91 19.93
CA LEU A 559 25.09 -13.80 19.45
C LEU A 559 26.44 -13.47 20.10
N SER A 560 26.73 -12.18 20.26
CA SER A 560 28.00 -11.69 20.84
C SER A 560 28.07 -11.84 22.36
N PHE A 561 26.97 -12.19 23.02
CA PHE A 561 26.89 -12.32 24.47
C PHE A 561 27.97 -13.23 25.06
N PHE A 562 28.20 -14.40 24.47
CA PHE A 562 29.21 -15.35 24.95
C PHE A 562 30.61 -14.73 24.93
N VAL A 563 30.92 -13.96 23.88
CA VAL A 563 32.20 -13.28 23.73
C VAL A 563 32.32 -12.13 24.73
N ILE A 564 31.25 -11.37 24.95
CA ILE A 564 31.21 -10.29 25.96
C ILE A 564 31.45 -10.87 27.35
N VAL A 565 30.75 -11.95 27.74
CA VAL A 565 30.95 -12.59 29.05
C VAL A 565 32.36 -13.15 29.18
N ALA A 566 32.88 -13.84 28.16
CA ALA A 566 34.26 -14.34 28.18
C ALA A 566 35.27 -13.20 28.39
N ALA A 567 35.09 -12.07 27.71
CA ALA A 567 35.93 -10.89 27.87
C ALA A 567 35.80 -10.27 29.27
N LEU A 568 34.59 -10.18 29.84
CA LEU A 568 34.38 -9.71 31.22
C LEU A 568 34.99 -10.66 32.26
N LEU A 569 34.89 -11.97 32.06
CA LEU A 569 35.54 -12.97 32.90
C LEU A 569 37.07 -12.84 32.85
N LEU A 570 37.62 -12.57 31.66
CA LEU A 570 39.03 -12.28 31.50
C LEU A 570 39.42 -11.00 32.26
N VAL A 571 38.64 -9.92 32.16
CA VAL A 571 38.85 -8.69 32.96
C VAL A 571 38.82 -8.99 34.46
N TRP A 572 37.85 -9.77 34.93
CA TRP A 572 37.74 -10.17 36.33
C TRP A 572 38.98 -10.94 36.80
N LEU A 573 39.41 -11.93 36.02
CA LEU A 573 40.57 -12.76 36.31
C LEU A 573 41.86 -11.92 36.38
N LEU A 574 42.08 -11.08 35.37
CA LEU A 574 43.24 -10.19 35.30
C LEU A 574 43.27 -9.21 36.47
N TYR A 575 42.12 -8.67 36.85
CA TYR A 575 42.02 -7.75 37.98
C TYR A 575 42.26 -8.46 39.32
N ARG A 576 41.72 -9.67 39.49
CA ARG A 576 41.98 -10.52 40.66
C ARG A 576 43.46 -10.82 40.82
N LEU A 577 44.12 -11.32 39.76
CA LEU A 577 45.57 -11.55 39.74
C LEU A 577 46.35 -10.26 40.01
N GLY A 578 45.85 -9.13 39.50
CA GLY A 578 46.35 -7.80 39.76
C GLY A 578 46.36 -7.46 41.25
N ILE A 579 45.26 -7.73 41.96
CA ILE A 579 45.14 -7.53 43.43
C ILE A 579 46.03 -8.49 44.21
N GLU A 580 46.10 -9.77 43.81
CA GLU A 580 46.93 -10.79 44.46
C GLU A 580 48.41 -10.34 44.51
N ARG A 581 48.93 -9.78 43.41
CA ARG A 581 50.27 -9.19 43.35
C ARG A 581 50.45 -7.91 44.20
N ARG A 582 49.37 -7.30 44.72
CA ARG A 582 49.42 -6.14 45.63
C ARG A 582 49.16 -6.50 47.08
N LEU A 583 48.92 -7.78 47.42
CA LEU A 583 48.50 -8.18 48.77
C LEU A 583 49.49 -7.77 49.85
N SER A 584 50.79 -7.85 49.60
CA SER A 584 51.83 -7.41 50.56
C SER A 584 51.73 -5.92 50.88
N HIS A 585 51.55 -5.07 49.87
CA HIS A 585 51.38 -3.62 50.05
C HIS A 585 50.06 -3.27 50.73
N ILE A 586 48.98 -3.95 50.36
CA ILE A 586 47.67 -3.79 51.02
C ILE A 586 47.78 -4.19 52.49
N GLY A 587 48.52 -5.27 52.80
CA GLY A 587 48.81 -5.70 54.17
C GLY A 587 49.55 -4.65 55.00
N LEU A 588 50.58 -4.00 54.43
CA LEU A 588 51.30 -2.90 55.08
C LEU A 588 50.41 -1.68 55.35
N LEU A 589 49.55 -1.31 54.40
CA LEU A 589 48.62 -0.19 54.59
C LEU A 589 47.60 -0.48 55.70
N VAL A 590 47.12 -1.72 55.78
CA VAL A 590 46.21 -2.16 56.83
C VAL A 590 46.91 -2.19 58.20
N SER A 591 48.19 -2.57 58.28
CA SER A 591 48.93 -2.58 59.56
C SER A 591 49.20 -1.19 60.12
N VAL A 592 49.22 -0.15 59.26
CA VAL A 592 49.31 1.27 59.66
C VAL A 592 47.94 1.83 60.09
N GLY A 593 46.87 1.01 60.11
CA GLY A 593 45.55 1.39 60.59
C GLY A 593 44.61 1.93 59.52
N ILE A 594 44.97 1.88 58.23
CA ILE A 594 44.09 2.33 57.15
C ILE A 594 42.93 1.34 56.98
N PRO A 595 41.67 1.78 57.07
CA PRO A 595 40.52 0.89 56.96
C PRO A 595 40.39 0.34 55.53
N ARG A 596 40.02 -0.95 55.43
CA ARG A 596 39.85 -1.67 54.15
C ARG A 596 38.92 -0.96 53.17
N ARG A 597 37.89 -0.25 53.67
CA ARG A 597 36.95 0.53 52.86
C ARG A 597 37.64 1.65 52.07
N ILE A 598 38.64 2.31 52.65
CA ILE A 598 39.40 3.37 51.97
C ILE A 598 40.26 2.76 50.86
N ILE A 599 40.93 1.64 51.14
CA ILE A 599 41.75 0.90 50.16
C ILE A 599 40.90 0.42 48.98
N SER A 600 39.72 -0.18 49.25
CA SER A 600 38.78 -0.59 48.21
C SER A 600 38.30 0.59 47.35
N ARG A 601 38.00 1.76 47.96
CA ARG A 601 37.63 2.98 47.22
C ARG A 601 38.78 3.50 46.35
N TRP A 602 40.02 3.39 46.80
CA TRP A 602 41.18 3.80 46.01
C TRP A 602 41.39 2.90 44.79
N LEU A 603 41.31 1.58 44.97
CA LEU A 603 41.41 0.61 43.88
C LEU A 603 40.26 0.77 42.86
N LEU A 604 39.05 1.04 43.35
CA LEU A 604 37.91 1.34 42.47
C LEU A 604 38.11 2.63 41.68
N ARG A 605 38.64 3.70 42.30
CA ARG A 605 38.97 4.95 41.59
C ARG A 605 40.03 4.74 40.52
N GLU A 606 41.05 3.92 40.76
CA GLU A 606 42.03 3.57 39.70
C GLU A 606 41.35 2.80 38.55
N SER A 607 40.46 1.86 38.88
CA SER A 607 39.72 1.06 37.90
C SER A 607 38.73 1.88 37.08
N VAL A 608 38.15 2.94 37.67
CA VAL A 608 37.26 3.87 36.97
C VAL A 608 37.97 4.53 35.78
N LEU A 609 39.17 5.07 35.99
CA LEU A 609 39.91 5.74 34.92
C LEU A 609 40.40 4.75 33.86
N VAL A 610 40.93 3.60 34.29
CA VAL A 610 41.44 2.57 33.38
C VAL A 610 40.31 1.93 32.58
N GLY A 611 39.16 1.67 33.22
CA GLY A 611 37.96 1.16 32.58
C GLY A 611 37.38 2.15 31.59
N PHE A 612 37.37 3.45 31.91
CA PHE A 612 36.89 4.48 30.98
C PHE A 612 37.81 4.59 29.76
N ALA A 613 39.13 4.65 29.97
CA ALA A 613 40.10 4.65 28.88
C ALA A 613 40.00 3.39 28.01
N GLY A 614 39.81 2.21 28.64
CA GLY A 614 39.58 0.96 27.93
C GLY A 614 38.29 0.98 27.12
N ALA A 615 37.20 1.53 27.65
CA ALA A 615 35.93 1.64 26.94
C ALA A 615 36.06 2.55 25.70
N VAL A 616 36.73 3.71 25.83
CA VAL A 616 36.98 4.62 24.69
C VAL A 616 37.83 3.92 23.62
N VAL A 617 38.93 3.27 24.01
CA VAL A 617 39.77 2.50 23.07
C VAL A 617 38.98 1.38 22.41
N GLY A 618 38.13 0.70 23.17
CA GLY A 618 37.29 -0.37 22.66
C GLY A 618 36.24 0.12 21.65
N VAL A 619 35.64 1.29 21.87
CA VAL A 619 34.72 1.88 20.89
C VAL A 619 35.45 2.23 19.58
N ILE A 620 36.66 2.81 19.67
CA ILE A 620 37.50 3.06 18.50
C ILE A 620 37.83 1.74 17.78
N GLY A 621 38.19 0.71 18.52
CA GLY A 621 38.40 -0.65 18.00
C GLY A 621 37.15 -1.22 17.34
N GLY A 622 35.96 -0.97 17.89
CA GLY A 622 34.68 -1.38 17.32
C GLY A 622 34.38 -0.71 15.98
N VAL A 623 34.68 0.58 15.85
CA VAL A 623 34.55 1.31 14.57
C VAL A 623 35.54 0.77 13.54
N ALA A 624 36.80 0.54 13.93
CA ALA A 624 37.81 -0.03 13.04
C ALA A 624 37.42 -1.45 12.57
N TYR A 625 36.93 -2.28 13.50
CA TYR A 625 36.43 -3.61 13.19
C TYR A 625 35.26 -3.58 12.21
N LEU A 626 34.28 -2.68 12.42
CA LEU A 626 33.15 -2.49 11.51
C LEU A 626 33.62 -2.19 10.08
N HIS A 627 34.54 -1.24 9.92
CA HIS A 627 35.08 -0.88 8.61
C HIS A 627 35.81 -2.08 7.97
N GLY A 628 36.59 -2.82 8.75
CA GLY A 628 37.27 -4.03 8.28
C GLY A 628 36.29 -5.12 7.80
N VAL A 629 35.22 -5.36 8.55
CA VAL A 629 34.19 -6.34 8.18
C VAL A 629 33.43 -5.90 6.93
N ILE A 630 32.96 -4.66 6.86
CA ILE A 630 32.22 -4.17 5.69
C ILE A 630 33.13 -4.15 4.45
N TRP A 631 34.39 -3.75 4.61
CA TRP A 631 35.37 -3.85 3.54
C TRP A 631 35.56 -5.29 3.06
N ALA A 632 35.70 -6.27 3.96
CA ALA A 632 35.83 -7.68 3.59
C ALA A 632 34.58 -8.22 2.87
N LEU A 633 33.38 -7.84 3.32
CA LEU A 633 32.11 -8.23 2.70
C LEU A 633 31.90 -7.62 1.31
N THR A 634 32.41 -6.41 1.08
CA THR A 634 32.25 -5.68 -0.18
C THR A 634 33.35 -5.95 -1.20
N THR A 635 34.46 -6.58 -0.81
CA THR A 635 35.61 -6.85 -1.71
C THR A 635 35.93 -8.32 -1.86
N VAL A 636 36.01 -9.08 -0.76
CA VAL A 636 36.50 -10.47 -0.77
C VAL A 636 35.33 -11.46 -0.86
N TRP A 637 34.15 -11.12 -0.31
CA TRP A 637 33.01 -12.05 -0.17
C TRP A 637 31.81 -11.67 -1.05
N VAL A 638 32.05 -10.98 -2.17
CA VAL A 638 31.01 -10.36 -3.02
C VAL A 638 30.03 -11.40 -3.57
N GLU A 639 30.48 -12.61 -3.92
CA GLU A 639 29.61 -13.68 -4.44
C GLU A 639 28.55 -14.17 -3.42
N ALA A 640 28.78 -13.96 -2.12
CA ALA A 640 27.85 -14.37 -1.07
C ALA A 640 26.75 -13.34 -0.78
N ILE A 641 26.89 -12.10 -1.25
CA ILE A 641 25.95 -11.01 -0.99
C ILE A 641 25.47 -10.48 -2.34
N ALA A 642 24.22 -10.79 -2.70
CA ALA A 642 23.62 -10.48 -4.01
C ALA A 642 23.67 -9.01 -4.45
N SER A 643 23.95 -8.05 -3.55
CA SER A 643 24.19 -6.65 -3.90
C SER A 643 25.07 -5.96 -2.85
N PRO A 644 26.15 -5.24 -3.24
CA PRO A 644 27.02 -4.52 -2.32
C PRO A 644 26.40 -3.18 -1.92
N PHE A 645 25.28 -3.21 -1.18
CA PHE A 645 24.62 -2.00 -0.67
C PHE A 645 25.07 -1.59 0.74
N LEU A 646 25.92 -2.40 1.38
CA LEU A 646 26.33 -2.18 2.77
C LEU A 646 27.41 -1.10 2.87
N SER A 647 27.12 -0.02 3.59
CA SER A 647 28.05 1.04 3.93
C SER A 647 28.18 1.23 5.45
N PRO A 648 29.38 1.57 5.95
CA PRO A 648 29.60 1.75 7.39
C PRO A 648 28.84 2.97 7.89
N HIS A 649 27.91 2.74 8.82
CA HIS A 649 27.23 3.80 9.55
C HIS A 649 27.45 3.65 11.06
N VAL A 650 27.83 4.75 11.69
CA VAL A 650 28.06 4.82 13.13
C VAL A 650 27.22 5.96 13.70
N ARG A 651 26.18 5.64 14.47
CA ARG A 651 25.37 6.67 15.14
C ARG A 651 26.03 7.10 16.44
N TRP A 652 25.99 8.40 16.74
CA TRP A 652 26.53 8.93 17.98
C TRP A 652 25.86 8.34 19.23
N THR A 653 24.56 8.03 19.14
CA THR A 653 23.82 7.35 20.21
C THR A 653 24.42 5.98 20.54
N SER A 654 24.77 5.19 19.52
CA SER A 654 25.35 3.86 19.68
C SER A 654 26.77 3.92 20.23
N VAL A 655 27.54 4.94 19.84
CA VAL A 655 28.86 5.24 20.43
C VAL A 655 28.71 5.52 21.92
N MET A 656 27.79 6.40 22.32
CA MET A 656 27.56 6.72 23.74
C MET A 656 27.09 5.50 24.53
N VAL A 657 26.14 4.72 23.99
CA VAL A 657 25.65 3.49 24.62
C VAL A 657 26.78 2.47 24.77
N GLY A 658 27.62 2.29 23.74
CA GLY A 658 28.79 1.42 23.79
C GLY A 658 29.79 1.81 24.87
N VAL A 659 30.13 3.11 24.98
CA VAL A 659 31.01 3.62 26.05
C VAL A 659 30.38 3.39 27.42
N VAL A 660 29.12 3.78 27.63
CA VAL A 660 28.44 3.69 28.93
C VAL A 660 28.29 2.24 29.39
N LEU A 661 27.84 1.34 28.51
CA LEU A 661 27.66 -0.07 28.83
C LEU A 661 29.00 -0.79 29.01
N GLY A 662 29.99 -0.53 28.15
CA GLY A 662 31.33 -1.12 28.28
C GLY A 662 32.03 -0.69 29.57
N TRP A 663 31.99 0.61 29.87
CA TRP A 663 32.52 1.16 31.12
C TRP A 663 31.76 0.65 32.34
N GLY A 664 30.42 0.65 32.30
CA GLY A 664 29.57 0.14 33.38
C GLY A 664 29.81 -1.34 33.66
N ALA A 665 29.94 -2.17 32.63
CA ALA A 665 30.26 -3.59 32.76
C ALA A 665 31.65 -3.80 33.36
N ALA A 666 32.66 -3.04 32.91
CA ALA A 666 33.99 -3.08 33.50
C ALA A 666 34.00 -2.68 34.98
N LEU A 667 33.23 -1.65 35.35
CA LEU A 667 33.05 -1.21 36.74
C LEU A 667 32.37 -2.27 37.59
N ALA A 668 31.30 -2.88 37.09
CA ALA A 668 30.61 -3.96 37.79
C ALA A 668 31.56 -5.15 38.04
N THR A 669 32.29 -5.56 37.02
CA THR A 669 33.25 -6.67 37.07
C THR A 669 34.40 -6.39 38.05
N THR A 670 34.98 -5.19 37.99
CA THR A 670 36.05 -4.78 38.92
C THR A 670 35.52 -4.62 40.34
N TYR A 671 34.31 -4.11 40.54
CA TYR A 671 33.66 -4.03 41.85
C TYR A 671 33.45 -5.40 42.48
N VAL A 672 32.96 -6.37 41.70
CA VAL A 672 32.85 -7.77 42.15
C VAL A 672 34.23 -8.32 42.52
N GLY A 673 35.25 -8.08 41.70
CA GLY A 673 36.64 -8.49 41.98
C GLY A 673 37.23 -7.87 43.25
N VAL A 674 37.01 -6.56 43.49
CA VAL A 674 37.43 -5.88 44.73
C VAL A 674 36.69 -6.46 45.94
N ARG A 675 35.39 -6.67 45.83
CA ARG A 675 34.56 -7.20 46.93
C ARG A 675 34.94 -8.63 47.28
N SER A 676 35.23 -9.48 46.28
CA SER A 676 35.70 -10.85 46.53
C SER A 676 37.08 -10.84 47.19
N ALA A 677 38.01 -10.03 46.70
CA ALA A 677 39.35 -9.94 47.27
C ALA A 677 39.37 -9.35 48.69
N ALA A 678 38.50 -8.37 48.99
CA ALA A 678 38.41 -7.76 50.32
C ALA A 678 37.89 -8.72 51.41
N ARG A 679 37.25 -9.83 51.02
CA ARG A 679 36.77 -10.89 51.91
C ARG A 679 37.85 -11.92 52.26
N CYS A 680 38.92 -12.03 51.47
CA CYS A 680 40.05 -12.92 51.76
C CYS A 680 41.03 -12.21 52.70
N SER A 681 41.37 -12.81 53.86
CA SER A 681 42.32 -12.19 54.77
C SER A 681 43.78 -12.59 54.42
N PRO A 682 44.76 -11.67 54.51
CA PRO A 682 46.18 -12.00 54.28
C PRO A 682 46.74 -13.04 55.26
N LEU A 683 46.15 -13.14 56.46
CA LEU A 683 46.52 -14.09 57.52
C LEU A 683 46.03 -15.52 57.24
N GLU A 684 45.02 -15.70 56.38
CA GLU A 684 44.55 -17.02 55.92
C GLU A 684 45.41 -17.61 54.80
N LEU A 685 46.16 -16.79 54.06
CA LEU A 685 47.03 -17.25 52.96
C LEU A 685 48.48 -17.54 53.42
N LEU A 686 48.93 -16.92 54.51
CA LEU A 686 50.25 -17.18 55.13
C LEU A 686 50.22 -18.34 56.13
N ARG A 687 49.05 -18.78 56.59
CA ARG A 687 48.88 -20.02 57.35
C ARG A 687 48.41 -21.10 56.39
N GLU A 688 49.32 -22.03 56.09
CA GLU A 688 49.06 -23.32 55.44
C GLU A 688 47.94 -24.16 56.12
N SER A 689 47.35 -23.67 57.21
CA SER A 689 46.21 -24.24 57.93
C SER A 689 44.82 -23.88 57.35
N ALA A 690 44.72 -23.02 56.32
CA ALA A 690 43.42 -22.69 55.71
C ALA A 690 42.90 -23.75 54.72
N ALA A 691 43.69 -24.79 54.41
CA ALA A 691 43.19 -25.97 53.69
C ALA A 691 42.17 -26.77 54.53
N ASN A 692 42.08 -26.57 55.86
CA ASN A 692 41.30 -27.43 56.75
C ASN A 692 40.30 -26.71 57.68
N ARG A 693 39.88 -25.47 57.36
CA ARG A 693 38.72 -24.82 58.02
C ARG A 693 37.56 -24.49 57.09
N ALA A 694 37.34 -25.28 56.04
CA ALA A 694 36.07 -25.34 55.30
C ALA A 694 34.94 -26.06 56.10
N GLY A 695 34.92 -25.86 57.43
CA GLY A 695 34.13 -26.59 58.41
C GLY A 695 33.11 -25.73 59.13
N ARG A 696 32.34 -24.93 58.39
CA ARG A 696 30.99 -24.52 58.80
C ARG A 696 30.17 -24.29 57.54
N ARG A 697 29.90 -25.42 56.86
CA ARG A 697 29.09 -25.51 55.65
C ARG A 697 27.69 -24.98 55.95
N ASN A 698 27.35 -23.82 55.40
CA ASN A 698 25.95 -23.39 55.31
C ASN A 698 25.24 -24.28 54.28
N VAL A 699 24.76 -25.45 54.72
CA VAL A 699 23.90 -26.35 53.93
C VAL A 699 22.73 -25.56 53.34
N ARG A 700 22.18 -24.60 54.10
CA ARG A 700 21.16 -23.66 53.64
C ARG A 700 21.64 -22.85 52.43
N ALA A 701 22.79 -22.18 52.48
CA ALA A 701 23.30 -21.42 51.34
C ALA A 701 23.64 -22.30 50.10
N ARG A 702 23.90 -23.60 50.29
CA ARG A 702 24.08 -24.56 49.20
C ARG A 702 22.74 -24.95 48.57
N VAL A 703 21.77 -25.33 49.38
CA VAL A 703 20.41 -25.67 48.93
C VAL A 703 19.80 -24.49 48.18
N TRP A 704 19.93 -23.26 48.70
CA TRP A 704 19.45 -22.06 48.03
C TRP A 704 20.15 -21.75 46.70
N ARG A 705 21.45 -22.06 46.54
CA ARG A 705 22.16 -21.90 45.26
C ARG A 705 21.76 -22.94 44.22
N LEU A 706 21.58 -24.20 44.64
CA LEU A 706 21.11 -25.26 43.74
C LEU A 706 19.63 -25.07 43.38
N LEU A 707 18.79 -24.60 44.32
CA LEU A 707 17.41 -24.21 44.05
C LEU A 707 17.34 -23.01 43.11
N ALA A 708 18.20 -22.02 43.28
CA ALA A 708 18.29 -20.90 42.34
C ALA A 708 18.73 -21.36 40.94
N ALA A 709 19.72 -22.25 40.84
CA ALA A 709 20.15 -22.83 39.56
C ALA A 709 19.02 -23.64 38.91
N LEU A 710 18.30 -24.46 39.68
CA LEU A 710 17.14 -25.22 39.20
C LEU A 710 16.00 -24.30 38.75
N ALA A 711 15.69 -23.26 39.52
CA ALA A 711 14.68 -22.26 39.16
C ALA A 711 15.05 -21.54 37.85
N MET A 712 16.31 -21.17 37.66
CA MET A 712 16.78 -20.58 36.40
C MET A 712 16.66 -21.55 35.22
N VAL A 713 16.93 -22.84 35.41
CA VAL A 713 16.71 -23.85 34.36
C VAL A 713 15.23 -24.00 34.03
N VAL A 714 14.35 -24.03 35.04
CA VAL A 714 12.90 -24.12 34.83
C VAL A 714 12.37 -22.90 34.07
N VAL A 715 12.79 -21.69 34.47
CA VAL A 715 12.42 -20.46 33.76
C VAL A 715 13.03 -20.44 32.35
N ALA A 716 14.25 -20.92 32.16
CA ALA A 716 14.86 -21.02 30.84
C ALA A 716 14.08 -21.95 29.90
N VAL A 717 13.66 -23.12 30.39
CA VAL A 717 12.83 -24.06 29.63
C VAL A 717 11.46 -23.45 29.31
N GLY A 718 10.86 -22.72 30.26
CA GLY A 718 9.62 -21.98 30.03
C GLY A 718 9.75 -20.88 28.98
N LEU A 719 10.83 -20.11 28.99
CA LEU A 719 11.12 -19.09 27.97
C LEU A 719 11.42 -19.72 26.61
N ALA A 720 12.16 -20.84 26.56
CA ALA A 720 12.42 -21.56 25.32
C ALA A 720 11.12 -22.15 24.71
N TRP A 721 10.22 -22.66 25.55
CA TRP A 721 8.90 -23.12 25.13
C TRP A 721 8.01 -21.97 24.63
N GLY A 722 8.03 -20.83 25.33
CA GLY A 722 7.33 -19.62 24.88
C GLY A 722 7.87 -19.07 23.55
N ALA A 723 9.20 -19.11 23.38
CA ALA A 723 9.85 -18.72 22.13
C ALA A 723 9.41 -19.58 20.94
N ALA A 724 9.11 -20.87 21.14
CA ALA A 724 8.63 -21.76 20.09
C ALA A 724 7.21 -21.43 19.59
N GLN A 725 6.42 -20.68 20.36
CA GLN A 725 5.04 -20.31 20.01
C GLN A 725 4.90 -18.86 19.52
N GLN A 726 5.97 -18.07 19.60
CA GLN A 726 6.00 -16.66 19.24
C GLN A 726 6.69 -16.47 17.89
N SER A 727 6.45 -15.31 17.25
CA SER A 727 7.16 -14.91 16.04
C SER A 727 7.77 -13.52 16.19
N GLY A 728 8.86 -13.25 15.48
CA GLY A 728 9.48 -11.92 15.46
C GLY A 728 10.26 -11.57 16.74
N MET A 729 10.05 -10.36 17.27
CA MET A 729 10.86 -9.77 18.35
C MET A 729 10.79 -10.55 19.67
N GLU A 730 9.61 -11.05 20.01
CA GLU A 730 9.37 -11.77 21.26
C GLU A 730 10.09 -13.13 21.29
N GLN A 731 10.12 -13.82 20.15
CA GLN A 731 10.85 -15.08 19.99
C GLN A 731 12.36 -14.91 20.20
N ALA A 732 12.97 -13.91 19.55
CA ALA A 732 14.41 -13.65 19.67
C ALA A 732 14.80 -13.28 21.11
N GLY A 733 14.02 -12.42 21.76
CA GLY A 733 14.25 -12.02 23.15
C GLY A 733 14.13 -13.19 24.14
N MET A 734 13.11 -14.03 23.99
CA MET A 734 12.90 -15.22 24.84
C MET A 734 13.98 -16.28 24.61
N PHE A 735 14.39 -16.52 23.37
CA PHE A 735 15.47 -17.45 23.04
C PHE A 735 16.78 -17.02 23.71
N VAL A 736 17.18 -15.76 23.51
CA VAL A 736 18.39 -15.20 24.12
C VAL A 736 18.29 -15.25 25.65
N GLY A 737 17.15 -14.83 26.21
CA GLY A 737 16.89 -14.87 27.66
C GLY A 737 17.00 -16.28 28.26
N SER A 738 16.53 -17.31 27.54
CA SER A 738 16.71 -18.70 27.96
C SER A 738 18.19 -19.10 28.02
N GLY A 739 18.99 -18.69 27.02
CA GLY A 739 20.43 -18.91 26.99
C GLY A 739 21.16 -18.25 28.16
N PHE A 740 20.80 -17.01 28.50
CA PHE A 740 21.30 -16.29 29.67
C PHE A 740 21.07 -17.07 30.98
N LEU A 741 19.86 -17.57 31.18
CA LEU A 741 19.48 -18.30 32.40
C LEU A 741 20.19 -19.65 32.50
N LEU A 742 20.38 -20.37 31.38
CA LEU A 742 21.15 -21.61 31.35
C LEU A 742 22.64 -21.38 31.67
N LEU A 743 23.22 -20.31 31.12
CA LEU A 743 24.61 -19.96 31.42
C LEU A 743 24.77 -19.54 32.88
N GLY A 744 23.83 -18.76 33.41
CA GLY A 744 23.76 -18.45 34.84
C GLY A 744 23.68 -19.72 35.70
N ALA A 745 22.79 -20.65 35.37
CA ALA A 745 22.64 -21.91 36.10
C ALA A 745 23.92 -22.75 36.08
N THR A 746 24.57 -22.90 34.92
CA THR A 746 25.84 -23.64 34.81
C THR A 746 26.95 -22.95 35.59
N TRP A 747 27.02 -21.62 35.60
CA TRP A 747 27.96 -20.86 36.42
C TRP A 747 27.77 -21.13 37.92
N PHE A 748 26.53 -21.11 38.44
CA PHE A 748 26.26 -21.41 39.85
C PHE A 748 26.65 -22.85 40.23
N VAL A 749 26.41 -23.82 39.34
CA VAL A 749 26.80 -25.22 39.53
C VAL A 749 28.32 -25.38 39.49
N ALA A 750 28.99 -24.76 38.53
CA ALA A 750 30.44 -24.78 38.39
C ALA A 750 31.12 -24.10 39.59
N TRP A 751 30.60 -22.96 40.04
CA TRP A 751 31.06 -22.27 41.23
C TRP A 751 30.93 -23.12 42.49
N ASP A 752 29.80 -23.82 42.67
CA ASP A 752 29.64 -24.76 43.79
C ASP A 752 30.69 -25.88 43.73
N ARG A 753 30.93 -26.47 42.55
CA ARG A 753 31.96 -27.52 42.37
C ARG A 753 33.37 -27.01 42.63
N LEU A 754 33.72 -25.81 42.16
CA LEU A 754 35.04 -25.21 42.39
C LEU A 754 35.27 -24.84 43.85
N THR A 755 34.20 -24.51 44.61
CA THR A 755 34.31 -24.33 46.07
C THR A 755 34.37 -25.64 46.86
N ARG A 756 34.25 -26.80 46.20
CA ARG A 756 34.42 -28.13 46.81
C ARG A 756 35.84 -28.69 46.67
N MET A 757 36.60 -28.23 45.67
CA MET A 757 38.03 -28.48 45.51
C MET A 757 38.81 -27.47 46.33
#